data_AF-A0A1E7ES35-F1
#
_entry.id   AF-A0A1E7ES35-F1
#
_cell.length_a   1.000
_cell.length_b   1.000
_cell.length_c   1.000
_cell.angle_alpha   90.00
_cell.angle_beta   90.00
_cell.angle_gamma   90.00
#
_symmetry.space_group_name_H-M   'P 1'
#
loop_
_entity.id
_entity.type
_entity.pdbx_description
1 polymer ?
#
loop_
_entity_poly.entity_id
_entity_poly.type
_entity_poly.pdbx_seq_one_letter_code
_entity_poly.pdbx_strand_id
1 'polypeptide(L)'
;MAIHTSIDEHLEEKSSSLFFYGKPFKDEASGSLESDESQDGGPEINLNYSIETGLEEHLTLQKKKKNNKLSSACSKIIDPRRRKVNLIVTSIVLLGFILIVAISATVSNKKMQNKSSSISAASSIQDERDGVTSRGEGGGAGNGYFPTQNIGVYPNNDEPLPPFSVLDPVQDLERYGYDRPTSSSPNARLDPLREQSKGRRALPTNSWYQNMLRLDVDQDPTKNHRVYTVPYILDAAGDFPGLRAHSTRLDATPSQVILQIDEPYALTLGARTDTIKENNNNAAAALLLDKGYSVHEATELGLTLHWGSYMKSTLTRGAPYVTMIYNMADPPATSMGLLPTMHWELDTSELPIVDGTRTVDCQSEPVFTVEREIELAFHNSGQRWLVFFSRPVQLQCNNEQGSPTILQVLKDDDDYDENPLLVVRGAVIVSSFSTGDDDEVFSESYANQLRAHATVYPGQSTAVTQSFDEENNQARISFNWDPQSMNIRNVNGVDQMISRSSVDGSGSDAGNDMIMFALPHHQEILSGDTNTVMPNLCTISLLGPVCLTTGSVWNMYEDLPTVGLQAPRHPDPKYVPVLAEALLEDIRYQIPDNFQRGAADTYFSGKTIARLARILLITEELKDLCEDISNNREYEEACDGLELPSNNEIDDALNQLRETVTVWTYEEDPPIEIFDNESDDYNTGDGDEDEEEESRSNDNNIFDEGATEDVVGLLTCSNPTECTSQILNNMARGHSCGDRILYLMDVLSKTEVDACRQVAVDEYPEECGFCRPDV
;
A
#
# COMPACT_ATOMS: atom_id res chain seq x y z
N MET A 1 0.27 27.00 -37.05
CA MET A 1 -0.45 28.27 -37.27
C MET A 1 -0.14 29.15 -36.07
N ALA A 2 0.69 30.18 -36.27
CA ALA A 2 1.10 31.11 -35.23
C ALA A 2 -0.01 32.12 -34.94
N ILE A 3 -0.09 32.63 -33.70
CA ILE A 3 -0.39 34.04 -33.37
C ILE A 3 0.23 34.36 -32.01
N HIS A 4 1.09 35.38 -32.04
CA HIS A 4 1.69 36.13 -30.95
C HIS A 4 0.66 36.89 -30.10
N THR A 5 1.03 37.14 -28.83
CA THR A 5 0.96 38.49 -28.23
C THR A 5 2.11 38.66 -27.23
N SER A 6 2.84 39.76 -27.40
CA SER A 6 3.97 40.22 -26.57
C SER A 6 3.51 41.18 -25.46
N ILE A 7 4.52 41.64 -24.68
CA ILE A 7 4.66 42.82 -23.78
C ILE A 7 5.17 42.33 -22.42
N ASP A 8 6.30 42.76 -21.85
CA ASP A 8 7.41 43.66 -22.25
C ASP A 8 8.62 43.34 -21.36
N GLU A 9 9.83 43.49 -21.91
CA GLU A 9 11.14 43.41 -21.26
C GLU A 9 11.53 44.71 -20.52
N HIS A 10 12.26 44.57 -19.41
CA HIS A 10 13.43 45.37 -18.94
C HIS A 10 13.80 44.84 -17.54
N LEU A 11 15.04 44.52 -17.13
CA LEU A 11 16.40 44.65 -17.65
C LEU A 11 17.33 43.73 -16.82
N GLU A 12 18.40 43.28 -17.49
CA GLU A 12 19.79 43.03 -17.01
C GLU A 12 20.16 41.84 -16.11
N GLU A 13 20.84 40.90 -16.78
CA GLU A 13 22.07 40.20 -16.42
C GLU A 13 22.74 40.52 -15.07
N LYS A 14 22.99 39.46 -14.29
CA LYS A 14 24.34 39.12 -13.84
C LYS A 14 24.41 37.66 -13.38
N SER A 15 25.21 36.89 -14.11
CA SER A 15 25.78 35.62 -13.66
C SER A 15 26.72 35.88 -12.47
N SER A 16 26.56 35.14 -11.38
CA SER A 16 27.64 34.85 -10.41
C SER A 16 27.23 33.68 -9.54
N SER A 17 27.98 32.59 -9.66
CA SER A 17 28.11 31.52 -8.69
C SER A 17 28.44 32.08 -7.30
N LEU A 18 27.66 31.73 -6.26
CA LEU A 18 28.10 31.83 -4.88
C LEU A 18 27.16 31.05 -3.94
N PHE A 19 27.69 29.93 -3.43
CA PHE A 19 27.23 29.26 -2.23
C PHE A 19 27.32 30.23 -1.04
N PHE A 20 26.26 30.37 -0.25
CA PHE A 20 26.35 30.91 1.10
C PHE A 20 25.40 30.19 2.06
N TYR A 21 26.02 29.65 3.11
CA TYR A 21 25.42 29.12 4.34
C TYR A 21 24.49 30.16 4.99
N GLY A 22 23.27 29.73 5.35
CA GLY A 22 22.39 30.45 6.24
C GLY A 22 22.85 30.29 7.70
N LYS A 23 23.12 31.41 8.38
CA LYS A 23 23.24 31.48 9.85
C LYS A 23 21.85 31.58 10.49
N PRO A 24 21.63 30.96 11.67
CA PRO A 24 20.38 31.08 12.39
C PRO A 24 20.26 32.40 13.17
N PHE A 25 19.01 32.81 13.35
CA PHE A 25 18.55 33.95 14.13
C PHE A 25 18.92 33.81 15.60
N LYS A 26 19.32 34.94 16.22
CA LYS A 26 19.54 35.09 17.67
C LYS A 26 18.22 35.31 18.39
N ASP A 27 17.99 34.57 19.45
CA ASP A 27 17.05 34.89 20.52
C ASP A 27 17.71 35.81 21.56
N GLU A 28 17.03 36.90 21.89
CA GLU A 28 17.26 37.72 23.09
C GLU A 28 15.93 37.76 23.88
N ALA A 29 15.88 37.11 25.04
CA ALA A 29 15.10 37.57 26.19
C ALA A 29 15.49 36.76 27.44
N SER A 30 16.48 37.28 28.15
CA SER A 30 16.84 36.94 29.52
C SER A 30 15.73 37.34 30.50
N GLY A 31 15.38 36.44 31.42
CA GLY A 31 14.58 36.69 32.61
C GLY A 31 15.03 35.81 33.77
N SER A 32 15.99 36.33 34.54
CA SER A 32 16.50 35.78 35.80
C SER A 32 15.44 35.79 36.91
N LEU A 33 15.44 34.79 37.80
CA LEU A 33 15.72 34.97 39.24
C LEU A 33 15.49 33.68 40.06
N GLU A 34 16.51 33.42 40.88
CA GLU A 34 16.51 32.88 42.25
C GLU A 34 16.20 31.39 42.52
N SER A 35 17.31 30.72 42.83
CA SER A 35 17.50 29.60 43.73
C SER A 35 16.92 29.82 45.14
N ASP A 36 16.37 28.76 45.72
CA ASP A 36 16.57 28.46 47.15
C ASP A 36 16.53 26.94 47.38
N GLU A 37 17.57 26.45 48.04
CA GLU A 37 17.70 25.10 48.60
C GLU A 37 16.81 24.95 49.83
N SER A 38 16.14 23.80 50.01
CA SER A 38 16.19 23.06 51.28
C SER A 38 15.53 21.68 51.20
N GLN A 39 16.09 20.78 52.00
CA GLN A 39 15.88 19.35 52.16
C GLN A 39 14.49 18.89 52.66
N ASP A 40 14.29 17.58 52.43
CA ASP A 40 13.68 16.57 53.30
C ASP A 40 12.17 16.28 53.25
N GLY A 41 11.88 14.98 53.05
CA GLY A 41 10.75 14.28 53.67
C GLY A 41 9.50 14.04 52.80
N GLY A 42 9.33 12.80 52.34
CA GLY A 42 8.00 12.26 51.98
C GLY A 42 7.05 12.26 53.19
N PRO A 43 5.72 12.06 53.02
CA PRO A 43 5.18 10.89 52.33
C PRO A 43 3.96 11.14 51.41
N GLU A 44 3.57 10.08 50.70
CA GLU A 44 2.37 9.91 49.89
C GLU A 44 1.10 10.52 50.51
N ILE A 45 0.43 11.40 49.75
CA ILE A 45 -0.98 11.75 49.96
C ILE A 45 -1.69 11.80 48.60
N ASN A 46 -2.64 10.88 48.46
CA ASN A 46 -3.70 10.83 47.46
C ASN A 46 -4.55 12.10 47.54
N LEU A 47 -4.65 12.88 46.45
CA LEU A 47 -5.61 13.98 46.32
C LEU A 47 -6.20 14.01 44.90
N ASN A 48 -7.37 13.40 44.76
CA ASN A 48 -8.39 13.82 43.81
C ASN A 48 -8.74 15.29 44.08
N TYR A 49 -8.56 16.18 43.10
CA TYR A 49 -9.38 17.38 43.00
C TYR A 49 -9.67 17.78 41.56
N SER A 50 -10.97 17.92 41.34
CA SER A 50 -11.67 18.40 40.16
C SER A 50 -11.37 19.89 39.94
N ILE A 51 -10.86 20.26 38.76
CA ILE A 51 -10.87 21.64 38.25
C ILE A 51 -11.20 21.56 36.76
N GLU A 52 -12.49 21.55 36.42
CA GLU A 52 -12.95 21.88 35.08
C GLU A 52 -14.40 22.36 35.11
N THR A 53 -14.60 23.61 35.55
CA THR A 53 -15.79 24.40 35.23
C THR A 53 -15.40 25.87 35.30
N GLY A 54 -15.10 26.48 34.14
CA GLY A 54 -14.78 27.91 34.10
C GLY A 54 -14.22 28.47 32.80
N LEU A 55 -13.90 27.65 31.80
CA LEU A 55 -13.28 28.13 30.56
C LEU A 55 -14.18 28.09 29.30
N GLU A 56 -15.34 27.41 29.35
CA GLU A 56 -16.18 27.20 28.15
C GLU A 56 -17.18 28.33 27.84
N GLU A 57 -17.63 29.12 28.82
CA GLU A 57 -18.60 30.19 28.55
C GLU A 57 -17.97 31.45 27.94
N HIS A 58 -16.65 31.64 28.05
CA HIS A 58 -16.00 32.86 27.55
C HIS A 58 -15.59 32.77 26.07
N LEU A 59 -15.39 31.55 25.54
CA LEU A 59 -14.99 31.28 24.15
C LEU A 59 -16.17 31.25 23.17
N THR A 60 -17.36 30.85 23.60
CA THR A 60 -18.58 30.82 22.78
C THR A 60 -19.14 32.22 22.49
N LEU A 61 -18.93 33.20 23.38
CA LEU A 61 -19.39 34.58 23.20
C LEU A 61 -18.49 35.42 22.28
N GLN A 62 -17.20 35.08 22.16
CA GLN A 62 -16.24 35.75 21.26
C GLN A 62 -16.39 35.28 19.79
N LYS A 63 -16.69 33.99 19.55
CA LYS A 63 -16.93 33.47 18.19
C LYS A 63 -18.21 34.04 17.54
N LYS A 64 -19.28 34.27 18.33
CA LYS A 64 -20.56 34.80 17.79
C LYS A 64 -20.51 36.28 17.36
N LYS A 65 -19.60 37.08 17.93
CA LYS A 65 -19.42 38.50 17.54
C LYS A 65 -18.50 38.71 16.33
N LYS A 66 -17.60 37.77 16.03
CA LYS A 66 -16.68 37.86 14.89
C LYS A 66 -17.32 37.42 13.57
N ASN A 67 -18.22 36.42 13.60
CA ASN A 67 -18.88 35.91 12.39
C ASN A 67 -19.96 36.86 11.81
N ASN A 68 -20.62 37.67 12.65
CA ASN A 68 -21.62 38.63 12.17
C ASN A 68 -21.02 39.88 11.50
N LYS A 69 -19.69 40.11 11.58
CA LYS A 69 -19.03 41.27 10.99
C LYS A 69 -18.35 40.99 9.65
N LEU A 70 -18.05 39.72 9.34
CA LEU A 70 -17.47 39.31 8.03
C LEU A 70 -18.52 39.06 6.94
N SER A 71 -19.73 38.61 7.30
CA SER A 71 -20.82 38.35 6.34
C SER A 71 -21.37 39.62 5.65
N SER A 72 -21.22 40.81 6.27
CA SER A 72 -21.73 42.08 5.73
C SER A 72 -20.80 42.79 4.74
N ALA A 73 -19.55 42.34 4.56
CA ALA A 73 -18.55 43.07 3.78
C ALA A 73 -18.37 42.56 2.32
N CYS A 74 -18.79 41.33 2.00
CA CYS A 74 -18.58 40.73 0.67
C CYS A 74 -19.74 40.89 -0.34
N SER A 75 -20.83 41.59 -0.01
CA SER A 75 -22.02 41.66 -0.87
C SER A 75 -22.12 42.89 -1.80
N LYS A 76 -21.15 43.80 -1.84
CA LYS A 76 -21.34 45.12 -2.48
C LYS A 76 -20.33 45.54 -3.56
N ILE A 77 -19.84 44.66 -4.44
CA ILE A 77 -19.24 45.12 -5.72
C ILE A 77 -19.47 44.08 -6.83
N ILE A 78 -20.63 44.07 -7.50
CA ILE A 78 -20.75 43.49 -8.86
C ILE A 78 -21.65 44.39 -9.70
N ASP A 79 -21.05 45.02 -10.71
CA ASP A 79 -21.71 45.89 -11.70
C ASP A 79 -22.62 45.05 -12.64
N PRO A 80 -23.94 45.35 -12.71
CA PRO A 80 -24.89 44.62 -13.56
C PRO A 80 -24.61 44.74 -15.07
N ARG A 81 -23.69 45.60 -15.52
CA ARG A 81 -23.30 45.69 -16.95
C ARG A 81 -22.36 44.57 -17.40
N ARG A 82 -21.57 43.96 -16.52
CA ARG A 82 -20.67 42.84 -16.87
C ARG A 82 -21.42 41.52 -17.13
N ARG A 83 -22.59 41.30 -16.50
CA ARG A 83 -23.39 40.09 -16.72
C ARG A 83 -23.91 39.95 -18.14
N LYS A 84 -24.27 41.05 -18.82
CA LYS A 84 -24.79 40.99 -20.20
C LYS A 84 -23.70 40.70 -21.23
N VAL A 85 -22.47 41.17 -21.00
CA VAL A 85 -21.34 40.92 -21.90
C VAL A 85 -20.86 39.47 -21.77
N ASN A 86 -20.75 38.95 -20.54
CA ASN A 86 -20.35 37.56 -20.33
C ASN A 86 -21.37 36.56 -20.91
N LEU A 87 -22.68 36.85 -20.84
CA LEU A 87 -23.72 35.98 -21.42
C LEU A 87 -23.66 35.91 -22.94
N ILE A 88 -23.30 37.02 -23.61
CA ILE A 88 -23.15 37.07 -25.06
C ILE A 88 -21.87 36.33 -25.49
N VAL A 89 -20.76 36.53 -24.77
CA VAL A 89 -19.49 35.85 -25.06
C VAL A 89 -19.61 34.34 -24.87
N THR A 90 -20.24 33.85 -23.79
CA THR A 90 -20.46 32.41 -23.61
C THR A 90 -21.41 31.83 -24.66
N SER A 91 -22.44 32.56 -25.08
CA SER A 91 -23.33 32.11 -26.16
C SER A 91 -22.62 31.99 -27.51
N ILE A 92 -21.68 32.89 -27.82
CA ILE A 92 -20.88 32.84 -29.05
C ILE A 92 -19.88 31.68 -29.01
N VAL A 93 -19.23 31.44 -27.86
CA VAL A 93 -18.31 30.31 -27.68
C VAL A 93 -19.06 28.97 -27.80
N LEU A 94 -20.25 28.87 -27.21
CA LEU A 94 -21.08 27.66 -27.29
C LEU A 94 -21.55 27.39 -28.74
N LEU A 95 -21.95 28.43 -29.48
CA LEU A 95 -22.30 28.30 -30.90
C LEU A 95 -21.10 27.89 -31.76
N GLY A 96 -19.91 28.43 -31.48
CA GLY A 96 -18.67 28.01 -32.14
C GLY A 96 -18.34 26.53 -31.88
N PHE A 97 -18.52 26.07 -30.64
CA PHE A 97 -18.28 24.68 -30.28
C PHE A 97 -19.26 23.72 -30.96
N ILE A 98 -20.55 24.07 -31.01
CA ILE A 98 -21.57 23.29 -31.73
C ILE A 98 -21.25 23.21 -33.23
N LEU A 99 -20.77 24.30 -33.82
CA LEU A 99 -20.39 24.33 -35.24
C LEU A 99 -19.17 23.42 -35.51
N ILE A 100 -18.17 23.42 -34.63
CA ILE A 100 -16.98 22.55 -34.74
C ILE A 100 -17.39 21.07 -34.63
N VAL A 101 -18.25 20.73 -33.67
CA VAL A 101 -18.75 19.35 -33.50
C VAL A 101 -19.56 18.91 -34.72
N ALA A 102 -20.41 19.78 -35.27
CA ALA A 102 -21.18 19.48 -36.48
C ALA A 102 -20.28 19.26 -37.71
N ILE A 103 -19.22 20.06 -37.86
CA ILE A 103 -18.24 19.90 -38.94
C ILE A 103 -17.47 18.59 -38.77
N SER A 104 -16.99 18.27 -37.57
CA SER A 104 -16.30 17.01 -37.28
C SER A 104 -17.18 15.78 -37.54
N ALA A 105 -18.46 15.84 -37.18
CA ALA A 105 -19.43 14.77 -37.47
C ALA A 105 -19.62 14.55 -38.98
N THR A 106 -19.66 15.63 -39.78
CA THR A 106 -19.76 15.51 -41.24
C THR A 106 -18.50 14.96 -41.91
N VAL A 107 -17.32 15.21 -41.33
CA VAL A 107 -16.04 14.68 -41.84
C VAL A 107 -15.89 13.19 -41.52
N SER A 108 -16.31 12.74 -40.33
CA SER A 108 -16.31 11.31 -39.97
C SER A 108 -17.28 10.49 -40.83
N ASN A 109 -18.46 11.02 -41.15
CA ASN A 109 -19.45 10.30 -41.96
C ASN A 109 -18.98 10.10 -43.42
N LYS A 110 -18.14 11.01 -43.94
CA LYS A 110 -17.51 10.85 -45.26
C LYS A 110 -16.40 9.80 -45.28
N LYS A 111 -15.78 9.51 -44.13
CA LYS A 111 -14.70 8.51 -44.02
C LYS A 111 -15.25 7.08 -43.94
N MET A 112 -16.48 6.88 -43.43
CA MET A 112 -17.12 5.56 -43.37
C MET A 112 -17.74 5.08 -44.71
N GLN A 113 -18.14 5.97 -45.62
CA GLN A 113 -18.71 5.54 -46.91
C GLN A 113 -17.68 5.03 -47.94
N ASN A 114 -16.38 5.26 -47.73
CA ASN A 114 -15.33 4.80 -48.65
C ASN A 114 -14.75 3.41 -48.31
N LYS A 115 -15.24 2.72 -47.27
CA LYS A 115 -14.71 1.43 -46.82
C LYS A 115 -15.64 0.23 -47.05
N SER A 116 -16.83 0.42 -47.64
CA SER A 116 -17.82 -0.66 -47.86
C SER A 116 -18.02 -0.99 -49.35
N SER A 117 -16.95 -1.34 -50.06
CA SER A 117 -17.09 -1.93 -51.40
C SER A 117 -15.95 -2.89 -51.72
N SER A 118 -15.89 -4.02 -51.02
CA SER A 118 -15.33 -5.27 -51.57
C SER A 118 -15.59 -6.43 -50.62
N ILE A 119 -16.02 -7.54 -51.22
CA ILE A 119 -16.08 -8.93 -50.71
C ILE A 119 -17.49 -9.39 -50.34
N SER A 120 -18.13 -9.97 -51.34
CA SER A 120 -19.26 -10.89 -51.25
C SER A 120 -18.91 -12.12 -52.10
N ALA A 121 -19.00 -13.30 -51.49
CA ALA A 121 -19.08 -14.67 -52.05
C ALA A 121 -18.04 -15.58 -51.38
N ALA A 122 -18.31 -16.80 -50.95
CA ALA A 122 -19.53 -17.59 -50.78
C ALA A 122 -19.10 -18.79 -49.91
N SER A 123 -19.92 -19.18 -48.94
CA SER A 123 -19.74 -20.38 -48.12
C SER A 123 -20.54 -21.55 -48.70
N SER A 124 -19.91 -22.73 -48.88
CA SER A 124 -20.64 -24.01 -48.81
C SER A 124 -19.69 -25.21 -48.67
N ILE A 125 -20.12 -26.18 -47.86
CA ILE A 125 -19.77 -27.62 -47.83
C ILE A 125 -18.51 -27.94 -46.99
N GLN A 126 -18.66 -28.43 -45.76
CA GLN A 126 -18.97 -29.80 -45.29
C GLN A 126 -17.78 -30.77 -45.34
N ASP A 127 -17.51 -31.33 -44.15
CA ASP A 127 -16.90 -32.61 -43.78
C ASP A 127 -16.28 -33.49 -44.88
N GLU A 128 -15.03 -33.90 -44.68
CA GLU A 128 -14.73 -35.33 -44.47
C GLU A 128 -13.30 -35.55 -43.94
N ARG A 129 -13.22 -36.45 -42.96
CA ARG A 129 -12.00 -37.12 -42.52
C ARG A 129 -11.48 -38.00 -43.66
N ASP A 130 -10.17 -38.06 -43.84
CA ASP A 130 -9.40 -39.29 -43.67
C ASP A 130 -7.91 -39.04 -43.93
N GLY A 131 -7.09 -39.72 -43.13
CA GLY A 131 -5.64 -39.62 -43.21
C GLY A 131 -5.06 -40.29 -44.44
N VAL A 132 -3.76 -40.09 -44.63
CA VAL A 132 -2.81 -41.11 -45.11
C VAL A 132 -1.40 -40.55 -44.95
N THR A 133 -0.56 -41.41 -44.37
CA THR A 133 0.89 -41.35 -44.28
C THR A 133 1.57 -41.24 -45.65
N SER A 134 2.61 -40.42 -45.78
CA SER A 134 3.79 -40.79 -46.58
C SER A 134 5.04 -39.97 -46.25
N ARG A 135 6.15 -40.69 -46.20
CA ARG A 135 7.55 -40.24 -46.17
C ARG A 135 7.88 -39.35 -47.37
N GLY A 136 8.74 -38.37 -47.13
CA GLY A 136 9.54 -37.70 -48.15
C GLY A 136 10.83 -37.16 -47.55
N GLU A 137 11.95 -37.82 -47.85
CA GLU A 137 13.31 -37.32 -47.65
C GLU A 137 13.56 -36.11 -48.57
N GLY A 138 14.29 -35.10 -48.10
CA GLY A 138 14.75 -34.02 -48.98
C GLY A 138 15.40 -32.82 -48.30
N GLY A 139 16.74 -32.88 -48.18
CA GLY A 139 17.67 -31.80 -48.56
C GLY A 139 17.62 -30.46 -47.82
N GLY A 140 18.72 -30.12 -47.15
CA GLY A 140 18.86 -28.90 -46.37
C GLY A 140 18.93 -27.60 -47.15
N ALA A 141 18.68 -26.51 -46.42
CA ALA A 141 19.41 -25.25 -46.49
C ALA A 141 19.14 -24.50 -45.19
N GLY A 142 20.20 -24.15 -44.47
CA GLY A 142 20.11 -23.45 -43.20
C GLY A 142 19.63 -22.02 -43.38
N ASN A 143 18.68 -21.63 -42.54
CA ASN A 143 18.44 -20.26 -42.11
C ASN A 143 18.00 -20.35 -40.65
N GLY A 144 18.72 -19.67 -39.76
CA GLY A 144 18.41 -19.61 -38.34
C GLY A 144 17.06 -18.94 -38.12
N TYR A 145 16.04 -19.78 -37.94
CA TYR A 145 14.76 -19.40 -37.35
C TYR A 145 14.91 -19.49 -35.83
N PHE A 146 14.73 -18.37 -35.14
CA PHE A 146 14.31 -18.41 -33.74
C PHE A 146 12.95 -19.12 -33.68
N PRO A 147 12.72 -20.04 -32.72
CA PRO A 147 11.44 -20.71 -32.61
C PRO A 147 10.39 -19.69 -32.17
N THR A 148 9.54 -19.27 -33.09
CA THR A 148 8.20 -18.78 -32.74
C THR A 148 7.48 -19.96 -32.09
N GLN A 149 7.47 -19.99 -30.77
CA GLN A 149 6.55 -20.87 -30.06
C GLN A 149 5.15 -20.48 -30.51
N ASN A 150 4.46 -21.44 -31.14
CA ASN A 150 3.03 -21.37 -31.32
C ASN A 150 2.40 -21.10 -29.96
N ILE A 151 1.85 -19.90 -29.77
CA ILE A 151 0.98 -19.57 -28.65
C ILE A 151 -0.29 -20.41 -28.86
N GLY A 152 -0.21 -21.64 -28.34
CA GLY A 152 -1.34 -22.54 -28.25
C GLY A 152 -2.32 -21.97 -27.24
N VAL A 153 -3.56 -21.85 -27.68
CA VAL A 153 -4.80 -21.91 -26.88
C VAL A 153 -4.53 -22.24 -25.41
N TYR A 154 -4.62 -21.22 -24.55
CA TYR A 154 -4.52 -21.37 -23.10
C TYR A 154 -5.50 -22.45 -22.62
N PRO A 155 -5.03 -23.54 -21.99
CA PRO A 155 -5.94 -24.38 -21.24
C PRO A 155 -6.43 -23.58 -20.02
N ASN A 156 -7.74 -23.63 -19.78
CA ASN A 156 -8.32 -23.32 -18.48
C ASN A 156 -7.67 -24.23 -17.43
N ASN A 157 -6.58 -23.81 -16.80
CA ASN A 157 -5.97 -24.52 -15.68
C ASN A 157 -5.39 -23.47 -14.74
N ASP A 158 -5.86 -23.52 -13.49
CA ASP A 158 -5.42 -22.76 -12.33
C ASP A 158 -3.97 -23.06 -11.89
N GLU A 159 -3.07 -23.40 -12.83
CA GLU A 159 -1.66 -23.58 -12.49
C GLU A 159 -0.97 -22.22 -12.43
N PRO A 160 -0.45 -21.82 -11.25
CA PRO A 160 0.31 -20.58 -11.12
C PRO A 160 1.48 -20.62 -12.11
N LEU A 161 1.75 -19.48 -12.75
CA LEU A 161 2.92 -19.33 -13.61
C LEU A 161 4.15 -19.81 -12.84
N PRO A 162 5.03 -20.63 -13.45
CA PRO A 162 6.22 -21.08 -12.77
C PRO A 162 7.04 -19.85 -12.32
N PRO A 163 7.65 -19.90 -11.13
CA PRO A 163 8.49 -18.80 -10.66
C PRO A 163 9.60 -18.49 -11.67
N PHE A 164 10.08 -17.24 -11.67
CA PHE A 164 11.17 -16.79 -12.56
C PHE A 164 12.42 -17.67 -12.47
N SER A 165 12.62 -18.34 -11.33
CA SER A 165 13.58 -19.42 -11.14
C SER A 165 12.91 -20.55 -10.37
N VAL A 166 13.12 -21.79 -10.83
CA VAL A 166 12.81 -23.01 -10.06
C VAL A 166 14.01 -23.49 -9.24
N LEU A 167 15.15 -22.82 -9.39
CA LEU A 167 16.39 -23.15 -8.71
C LEU A 167 16.38 -22.53 -7.32
N ASP A 168 16.66 -23.36 -6.31
CA ASP A 168 16.90 -22.93 -4.94
C ASP A 168 18.21 -22.12 -4.86
N PRO A 169 18.19 -20.87 -4.38
CA PRO A 169 19.39 -20.04 -4.39
C PRO A 169 20.55 -20.63 -3.58
N VAL A 170 20.28 -21.35 -2.50
CA VAL A 170 21.33 -21.95 -1.66
C VAL A 170 21.80 -23.27 -2.26
N GLN A 171 20.87 -24.16 -2.63
CA GLN A 171 21.21 -25.52 -3.07
C GLN A 171 21.62 -25.60 -4.54
N ASP A 172 20.90 -24.90 -5.42
CA ASP A 172 21.10 -24.99 -6.87
C ASP A 172 22.02 -23.89 -7.43
N LEU A 173 22.10 -22.74 -6.75
CA LEU A 173 22.96 -21.61 -7.15
C LEU A 173 24.17 -21.40 -6.23
N GLU A 174 24.36 -22.27 -5.24
CA GLU A 174 25.48 -22.23 -4.28
C GLU A 174 25.59 -20.92 -3.48
N ARG A 175 24.51 -20.13 -3.40
CA ARG A 175 24.51 -18.86 -2.65
C ARG A 175 24.63 -19.11 -1.15
N TYR A 176 25.24 -18.15 -0.45
CA TYR A 176 25.28 -18.16 1.00
C TYR A 176 23.89 -17.94 1.59
N GLY A 177 23.36 -19.00 2.21
CA GLY A 177 22.16 -18.92 3.04
C GLY A 177 22.48 -18.30 4.39
N TYR A 178 21.63 -17.40 4.85
CA TYR A 178 21.69 -16.84 6.21
C TYR A 178 20.45 -17.23 6.99
N ASP A 179 20.67 -18.08 7.99
CA ASP A 179 19.66 -18.39 8.99
C ASP A 179 19.53 -17.20 9.93
N ARG A 180 18.34 -16.62 10.03
CA ARG A 180 18.14 -15.50 10.94
C ARG A 180 18.16 -16.01 12.39
N PRO A 181 18.55 -15.15 13.36
CA PRO A 181 18.29 -15.46 14.75
C PRO A 181 16.78 -15.58 15.00
N THR A 182 16.39 -16.49 15.89
CA THR A 182 14.99 -16.83 16.22
C THR A 182 14.11 -15.63 16.58
N SER A 183 14.71 -14.54 17.09
CA SER A 183 14.02 -13.28 17.39
C SER A 183 13.59 -12.48 16.16
N SER A 184 14.11 -12.81 14.99
CA SER A 184 13.85 -12.16 13.70
C SER A 184 13.23 -13.09 12.67
N SER A 185 13.01 -14.34 13.05
CA SER A 185 12.34 -15.33 12.22
C SER A 185 10.85 -15.04 12.09
N PRO A 186 10.23 -15.40 10.95
CA PRO A 186 8.78 -15.33 10.80
C PRO A 186 8.10 -16.12 11.91
N ASN A 187 7.11 -15.52 12.55
CA ASN A 187 6.47 -16.15 13.71
C ASN A 187 5.49 -17.26 13.29
N ALA A 188 5.23 -18.20 14.20
CA ALA A 188 4.36 -19.38 13.97
C ALA A 188 2.91 -19.07 13.55
N ARG A 189 2.40 -17.85 13.78
CA ARG A 189 1.10 -17.38 13.25
C ARG A 189 1.06 -17.35 11.73
N LEU A 190 2.21 -17.43 11.06
CA LEU A 190 2.36 -17.51 9.60
C LEU A 190 2.50 -18.95 9.08
N ASP A 191 2.60 -19.96 9.97
CA ASP A 191 2.74 -21.37 9.57
C ASP A 191 1.61 -21.82 8.63
N PRO A 192 0.32 -21.47 8.84
CA PRO A 192 -0.73 -21.86 7.89
C PRO A 192 -0.52 -21.31 6.48
N LEU A 193 0.04 -20.10 6.36
CA LEU A 193 0.39 -19.50 5.06
C LEU A 193 1.55 -20.26 4.40
N ARG A 194 2.58 -20.63 5.18
CA ARG A 194 3.73 -21.42 4.70
C ARG A 194 3.29 -22.82 4.26
N GLU A 195 2.48 -23.50 5.07
CA GLU A 195 1.94 -24.83 4.80
C GLU A 195 1.11 -24.88 3.52
N GLN A 196 0.24 -23.88 3.30
CA GLN A 196 -0.57 -23.79 2.07
C GLN A 196 0.30 -23.66 0.83
N SER A 197 1.40 -22.90 0.95
CA SER A 197 2.38 -22.81 -0.12
C SER A 197 3.28 -24.04 -0.24
N LYS A 198 3.20 -25.03 0.68
CA LYS A 198 4.18 -26.13 0.82
C LYS A 198 5.62 -25.61 0.91
N GLY A 199 5.82 -24.48 1.58
CA GLY A 199 7.09 -23.75 1.63
C GLY A 199 7.48 -23.07 0.31
N ARG A 200 6.70 -23.21 -0.78
CA ARG A 200 7.09 -22.77 -2.13
C ARG A 200 6.99 -21.27 -2.38
N ARG A 201 6.46 -20.50 -1.42
CA ARG A 201 6.17 -19.09 -1.63
C ARG A 201 6.80 -18.26 -0.52
N ALA A 202 7.74 -17.41 -0.92
CA ALA A 202 8.30 -16.36 -0.08
C ALA A 202 7.20 -15.55 0.60
N LEU A 203 7.39 -15.27 1.89
CA LEU A 203 6.47 -14.41 2.64
C LEU A 203 6.44 -13.00 2.05
N PRO A 204 5.25 -12.40 1.85
CA PRO A 204 5.15 -11.09 1.23
C PRO A 204 5.73 -10.00 2.13
N THR A 205 6.72 -9.28 1.62
CA THR A 205 7.29 -8.07 2.25
C THR A 205 6.81 -6.81 1.52
N ASN A 206 6.90 -5.64 2.18
CA ASN A 206 6.52 -4.34 1.61
C ASN A 206 5.05 -4.29 1.11
N SER A 207 4.20 -5.17 1.63
CA SER A 207 2.79 -5.23 1.28
C SER A 207 2.00 -4.21 2.11
N TRP A 208 0.85 -3.77 1.57
CA TRP A 208 -0.03 -2.83 2.28
C TRP A 208 -0.57 -3.38 3.62
N TYR A 209 -0.53 -4.71 3.77
CA TYR A 209 -0.94 -5.44 4.97
C TYR A 209 0.23 -5.96 5.82
N GLN A 210 1.47 -5.55 5.55
CA GLN A 210 2.67 -6.08 6.23
C GLN A 210 2.59 -5.97 7.75
N ASN A 211 1.98 -4.91 8.28
CA ASN A 211 1.80 -4.74 9.72
C ASN A 211 1.01 -5.88 10.36
N MET A 212 0.09 -6.53 9.64
CA MET A 212 -0.66 -7.67 10.15
C MET A 212 0.17 -8.94 10.24
N LEU A 213 1.26 -9.05 9.46
CA LEU A 213 2.13 -10.23 9.47
C LEU A 213 3.10 -10.24 10.67
N ARG A 214 3.16 -9.13 11.42
CA ARG A 214 4.15 -8.90 12.49
C ARG A 214 3.64 -9.21 13.90
N LEU A 215 2.47 -9.85 14.02
CA LEU A 215 1.91 -10.20 15.31
C LEU A 215 2.62 -11.41 15.91
N ASP A 216 3.39 -11.23 16.98
CA ASP A 216 4.07 -12.32 17.68
C ASP A 216 3.10 -13.33 18.31
N VAL A 217 3.54 -14.59 18.46
CA VAL A 217 2.71 -15.71 18.96
C VAL A 217 2.04 -15.41 20.30
N ASP A 218 2.79 -14.78 21.22
CA ASP A 218 2.38 -14.53 22.60
C ASP A 218 1.88 -13.09 22.84
N GLN A 219 1.62 -12.32 21.78
CA GLN A 219 1.17 -10.93 21.90
C GLN A 219 -0.27 -10.76 21.43
N ASP A 220 -1.02 -9.95 22.18
CA ASP A 220 -2.31 -9.45 21.72
C ASP A 220 -2.10 -8.43 20.59
N PRO A 221 -2.99 -8.39 19.59
CA PRO A 221 -2.93 -7.35 18.57
C PRO A 221 -3.06 -5.95 19.16
N THR A 222 -2.05 -5.12 18.92
CA THR A 222 -2.07 -3.70 19.27
C THR A 222 -2.44 -2.82 18.08
N LYS A 223 -2.57 -1.51 18.31
CA LYS A 223 -2.81 -0.50 17.26
C LYS A 223 -1.68 -0.40 16.21
N ASN A 224 -0.54 -1.07 16.42
CA ASN A 224 0.53 -1.15 15.42
C ASN A 224 0.16 -2.12 14.27
N HIS A 225 -0.76 -3.05 14.51
CA HIS A 225 -1.28 -3.98 13.51
C HIS A 225 -2.47 -3.35 12.76
N ARG A 226 -2.23 -2.17 12.17
CA ARG A 226 -3.20 -1.41 11.37
C ARG A 226 -2.90 -1.50 9.89
N VAL A 227 -3.95 -1.59 9.09
CA VAL A 227 -3.86 -1.57 7.62
C VAL A 227 -4.89 -0.64 7.02
N TYR A 228 -4.53 0.01 5.92
CA TYR A 228 -5.41 0.91 5.19
C TYR A 228 -5.96 0.21 3.94
N THR A 229 -7.23 -0.20 3.97
CA THR A 229 -7.87 -0.91 2.85
C THR A 229 -8.59 0.01 1.88
N VAL A 230 -8.90 1.25 2.27
CA VAL A 230 -9.82 2.16 1.55
C VAL A 230 -11.25 1.59 1.50
N PRO A 231 -12.25 2.28 2.08
CA PRO A 231 -12.16 3.55 2.80
C PRO A 231 -11.75 3.37 4.26
N TYR A 232 -11.51 2.13 4.71
CA TYR A 232 -11.29 1.82 6.11
C TYR A 232 -9.81 1.81 6.50
N ILE A 233 -9.56 2.13 7.76
CA ILE A 233 -8.42 1.57 8.50
C ILE A 233 -8.95 0.38 9.30
N LEU A 234 -8.27 -0.76 9.22
CA LEU A 234 -8.62 -1.98 9.95
C LEU A 234 -7.52 -2.31 10.95
N ASP A 235 -7.90 -2.72 12.17
CA ASP A 235 -7.02 -3.34 13.16
C ASP A 235 -7.70 -4.54 13.84
N ALA A 236 -6.92 -5.44 14.44
CA ALA A 236 -7.43 -6.49 15.31
C ALA A 236 -7.32 -6.13 16.80
N ALA A 237 -7.09 -4.84 17.11
CA ALA A 237 -6.92 -4.37 18.47
C ALA A 237 -8.28 -4.26 19.18
N GLY A 238 -8.34 -4.68 20.44
CA GLY A 238 -9.54 -4.53 21.25
C GLY A 238 -9.61 -5.45 22.46
N ASP A 239 -10.75 -5.40 23.14
CA ASP A 239 -10.99 -6.16 24.36
C ASP A 239 -11.29 -7.65 24.10
N PHE A 240 -11.64 -8.00 22.86
CA PHE A 240 -11.98 -9.37 22.45
C PHE A 240 -11.47 -9.65 21.03
N PRO A 241 -11.25 -10.93 20.65
CA PRO A 241 -10.76 -11.30 19.33
C PRO A 241 -11.75 -10.87 18.23
N GLY A 242 -11.23 -10.22 17.20
CA GLY A 242 -12.01 -9.79 16.06
C GLY A 242 -11.31 -8.75 15.21
N LEU A 243 -12.06 -8.18 14.28
CA LEU A 243 -11.62 -7.14 13.38
C LEU A 243 -12.40 -5.85 13.64
N ARG A 244 -11.67 -4.76 13.86
CA ARG A 244 -12.20 -3.43 14.11
C ARG A 244 -12.03 -2.55 12.88
N ALA A 245 -13.14 -1.94 12.46
CA ALA A 245 -13.26 -1.11 11.28
C ALA A 245 -13.40 0.36 11.66
N HIS A 246 -12.45 1.18 11.21
CA HIS A 246 -12.45 2.61 11.41
C HIS A 246 -12.87 3.31 10.13
N SER A 247 -13.90 4.16 10.23
CA SER A 247 -14.14 5.14 9.18
C SER A 247 -13.00 6.15 9.18
N THR A 248 -12.60 6.58 7.99
CA THR A 248 -11.53 7.55 7.83
C THR A 248 -12.10 8.91 7.47
N ARG A 249 -11.45 9.96 7.96
CA ARG A 249 -11.74 11.34 7.63
C ARG A 249 -10.46 12.03 7.20
N LEU A 250 -10.53 12.76 6.10
CA LEU A 250 -9.41 13.57 5.64
C LEU A 250 -9.53 14.99 6.18
N ASP A 251 -8.56 15.41 6.97
CA ASP A 251 -8.41 16.78 7.41
C ASP A 251 -7.17 17.40 6.73
N ALA A 252 -7.23 18.70 6.45
CA ALA A 252 -6.12 19.40 5.83
C ALA A 252 -5.86 20.74 6.50
N THR A 253 -4.59 21.08 6.59
CA THR A 253 -4.09 22.41 6.95
C THR A 253 -3.22 22.92 5.79
N PRO A 254 -2.79 24.18 5.78
CA PRO A 254 -1.88 24.68 4.75
C PRO A 254 -0.55 23.92 4.62
N SER A 255 -0.13 23.15 5.64
CA SER A 255 1.17 22.45 5.65
C SER A 255 1.08 20.92 5.64
N GLN A 256 -0.09 20.34 5.87
CA GLN A 256 -0.25 18.89 6.00
C GLN A 256 -1.66 18.45 5.66
N VAL A 257 -1.76 17.24 5.10
CA VAL A 257 -2.99 16.48 4.94
C VAL A 257 -2.89 15.30 5.90
N ILE A 258 -3.90 15.12 6.76
CA ILE A 258 -3.94 14.11 7.81
C ILE A 258 -5.14 13.21 7.58
N LEU A 259 -4.90 11.90 7.57
CA LEU A 259 -5.95 10.90 7.68
C LEU A 259 -6.25 10.67 9.16
N GLN A 260 -7.43 11.09 9.60
CA GLN A 260 -7.91 10.86 10.96
C GLN A 260 -8.84 9.65 11.00
N ILE A 261 -8.86 9.00 12.15
CA ILE A 261 -9.84 7.98 12.51
C ILE A 261 -10.52 8.41 13.79
N ASP A 262 -11.82 8.20 13.87
CA ASP A 262 -12.57 8.42 15.09
C ASP A 262 -12.76 7.08 15.80
N GLU A 263 -11.73 6.65 16.56
CA GLU A 263 -11.69 5.34 17.23
C GLU A 263 -12.96 5.00 18.03
N PRO A 264 -13.62 5.94 18.74
CA PRO A 264 -14.80 5.61 19.53
C PRO A 264 -16.04 5.20 18.71
N TYR A 265 -16.07 5.48 17.40
CA TYR A 265 -17.14 5.09 16.47
C TYR A 265 -16.74 3.92 15.56
N ALA A 266 -15.63 3.26 15.88
CA ALA A 266 -15.21 2.07 15.16
C ALA A 266 -16.16 0.91 15.44
N LEU A 267 -16.45 0.13 14.40
CA LEU A 267 -17.26 -1.08 14.52
C LEU A 267 -16.33 -2.29 14.65
N THR A 268 -16.41 -3.02 15.76
CA THR A 268 -15.71 -4.29 15.93
C THR A 268 -16.65 -5.45 15.63
N LEU A 269 -16.24 -6.33 14.71
CA LEU A 269 -16.84 -7.64 14.47
C LEU A 269 -15.92 -8.70 15.06
N GLY A 270 -16.38 -9.46 16.05
CA GLY A 270 -15.57 -10.49 16.69
C GLY A 270 -16.42 -11.46 17.47
N ALA A 271 -15.88 -12.04 18.54
CA ALA A 271 -16.63 -12.91 19.43
C ALA A 271 -16.28 -12.72 20.89
N ARG A 272 -17.28 -12.93 21.76
CA ARG A 272 -17.16 -12.85 23.21
C ARG A 272 -17.96 -13.97 23.86
N THR A 273 -17.54 -14.39 25.04
CA THR A 273 -18.28 -15.33 25.89
C THR A 273 -19.66 -14.78 26.27
N ASP A 274 -20.64 -15.68 26.38
CA ASP A 274 -21.97 -15.37 26.90
C ASP A 274 -21.89 -14.90 28.36
N THR A 275 -22.11 -13.61 28.58
CA THR A 275 -22.04 -12.95 29.88
C THR A 275 -23.04 -13.50 30.91
N ILE A 276 -24.14 -14.11 30.49
CA ILE A 276 -25.12 -14.71 31.41
C ILE A 276 -24.51 -15.88 32.18
N LYS A 277 -23.51 -16.57 31.60
CA LYS A 277 -22.84 -17.71 32.22
C LYS A 277 -21.62 -17.32 33.07
N GLU A 278 -21.10 -16.10 32.94
CA GLU A 278 -19.90 -15.64 33.66
C GLU A 278 -20.10 -15.53 35.19
N ASN A 279 -21.35 -15.40 35.65
CA ASN A 279 -21.68 -15.39 37.07
C ASN A 279 -21.39 -16.71 37.81
N ASN A 280 -21.02 -17.78 37.09
CA ASN A 280 -20.62 -19.06 37.67
C ASN A 280 -19.11 -19.33 37.48
N ASN A 281 -18.26 -18.70 38.30
CA ASN A 281 -16.85 -19.05 38.63
C ASN A 281 -15.83 -19.41 37.51
N ASN A 282 -16.16 -19.31 36.22
CA ASN A 282 -15.24 -19.70 35.15
C ASN A 282 -14.42 -18.49 34.64
N ALA A 283 -13.67 -17.85 35.53
CA ALA A 283 -12.62 -16.88 35.16
C ALA A 283 -11.56 -17.49 34.22
N ALA A 284 -11.48 -18.83 34.15
CA ALA A 284 -10.66 -19.57 33.20
C ALA A 284 -11.09 -19.41 31.73
N ALA A 285 -12.37 -19.12 31.44
CA ALA A 285 -12.84 -18.96 30.06
C ALA A 285 -12.37 -17.63 29.44
N ALA A 286 -12.35 -16.55 30.22
CA ALA A 286 -11.84 -15.24 29.79
C ALA A 286 -10.31 -15.23 29.58
N LEU A 287 -9.57 -16.12 30.27
CA LEU A 287 -8.13 -16.32 30.13
C LEU A 287 -7.73 -17.17 28.92
N LEU A 288 -8.70 -17.77 28.20
CA LEU A 288 -8.46 -18.70 27.10
C LEU A 288 -8.79 -18.13 25.70
N LEU A 289 -9.38 -16.94 25.59
CA LEU A 289 -9.52 -16.30 24.28
C LEU A 289 -8.19 -15.63 23.91
N ASP A 290 -7.37 -16.40 23.22
CA ASP A 290 -6.29 -15.84 22.43
C ASP A 290 -6.86 -14.78 21.47
N LYS A 291 -6.48 -13.51 21.69
CA LYS A 291 -6.90 -12.39 20.82
C LYS A 291 -6.12 -12.36 19.51
N GLY A 292 -5.00 -13.07 19.47
CA GLY A 292 -4.18 -13.17 18.29
C GLY A 292 -4.88 -13.88 17.15
N TYR A 293 -4.39 -13.64 15.94
CA TYR A 293 -4.87 -14.27 14.72
C TYR A 293 -3.73 -14.97 14.00
N SER A 294 -4.04 -16.03 13.26
CA SER A 294 -3.14 -16.62 12.26
C SER A 294 -3.44 -16.06 10.87
N VAL A 295 -2.41 -16.00 10.03
CA VAL A 295 -2.54 -15.61 8.62
C VAL A 295 -2.64 -16.89 7.79
N HIS A 296 -3.75 -17.06 7.09
CA HIS A 296 -4.00 -18.26 6.30
C HIS A 296 -3.74 -18.06 4.81
N GLU A 297 -3.99 -16.88 4.27
CA GLU A 297 -3.83 -16.61 2.85
C GLU A 297 -3.41 -15.16 2.65
N ALA A 298 -2.51 -14.93 1.71
CA ALA A 298 -1.98 -13.61 1.38
C ALA A 298 -1.80 -13.50 -0.14
N THR A 299 -2.52 -12.58 -0.74
CA THR A 299 -2.52 -12.32 -2.18
C THR A 299 -2.17 -10.86 -2.42
N GLU A 300 -1.95 -10.46 -3.68
CA GLU A 300 -1.63 -9.07 -4.04
C GLU A 300 -2.75 -8.10 -3.62
N LEU A 301 -4.00 -8.58 -3.52
CA LEU A 301 -5.19 -7.76 -3.24
C LEU A 301 -5.78 -7.96 -1.85
N GLY A 302 -5.47 -9.06 -1.17
CA GLY A 302 -6.12 -9.41 0.09
C GLY A 302 -5.32 -10.28 1.05
N LEU A 303 -5.75 -10.25 2.32
CA LEU A 303 -5.19 -11.00 3.44
C LEU A 303 -6.31 -11.71 4.19
N THR A 304 -6.17 -13.00 4.49
CA THR A 304 -7.15 -13.76 5.26
C THR A 304 -6.61 -14.09 6.65
N LEU A 305 -7.31 -13.61 7.67
CA LEU A 305 -7.00 -13.79 9.09
C LEU A 305 -7.96 -14.80 9.72
N HIS A 306 -7.45 -15.63 10.63
CA HIS A 306 -8.23 -16.60 11.39
C HIS A 306 -8.01 -16.40 12.90
N TRP A 307 -9.11 -16.44 13.67
CA TRP A 307 -9.08 -16.55 15.12
C TRP A 307 -9.55 -17.95 15.50
N GLY A 308 -8.57 -18.87 15.55
CA GLY A 308 -8.83 -20.30 15.68
C GLY A 308 -9.61 -20.88 14.49
N SER A 309 -10.36 -21.95 14.73
CA SER A 309 -11.26 -22.59 13.75
C SER A 309 -12.62 -21.91 13.62
N TYR A 310 -12.89 -20.92 14.48
CA TYR A 310 -14.22 -20.37 14.68
C TYR A 310 -14.51 -19.14 13.83
N MET A 311 -13.56 -18.19 13.75
CA MET A 311 -13.76 -16.94 13.00
C MET A 311 -12.69 -16.76 11.96
N LYS A 312 -13.07 -16.24 10.79
CA LYS A 312 -12.14 -15.74 9.80
C LYS A 312 -12.64 -14.47 9.12
N SER A 313 -11.71 -13.64 8.68
CA SER A 313 -11.98 -12.42 7.93
C SER A 313 -11.02 -12.29 6.77
N THR A 314 -11.55 -11.93 5.60
CA THR A 314 -10.73 -11.56 4.43
C THR A 314 -10.74 -10.04 4.27
N LEU A 315 -9.56 -9.45 4.34
CA LEU A 315 -9.32 -8.02 4.19
C LEU A 315 -8.89 -7.79 2.76
N THR A 316 -9.66 -7.04 1.98
CA THR A 316 -9.34 -6.75 0.57
C THR A 316 -9.29 -5.25 0.36
N ARG A 317 -8.30 -4.78 -0.40
CA ARG A 317 -8.19 -3.35 -0.74
C ARG A 317 -9.35 -2.92 -1.63
N GLY A 318 -10.01 -1.83 -1.27
CA GLY A 318 -11.19 -1.30 -1.93
C GLY A 318 -12.49 -1.98 -1.51
N ALA A 319 -12.49 -2.94 -0.57
CA ALA A 319 -13.73 -3.56 -0.13
C ALA A 319 -14.63 -2.52 0.59
N PRO A 320 -15.89 -2.33 0.15
CA PRO A 320 -16.80 -1.41 0.82
C PRO A 320 -17.39 -1.97 2.11
N TYR A 321 -17.08 -3.23 2.44
CA TYR A 321 -17.55 -3.92 3.63
C TYR A 321 -16.39 -4.56 4.36
N VAL A 322 -16.47 -4.57 5.69
CA VAL A 322 -15.69 -5.46 6.55
C VAL A 322 -16.50 -6.72 6.76
N THR A 323 -15.91 -7.89 6.52
CA THR A 323 -16.64 -9.17 6.48
C THR A 323 -16.03 -10.15 7.47
N MET A 324 -16.84 -10.66 8.40
CA MET A 324 -16.45 -11.72 9.33
C MET A 324 -17.30 -12.97 9.09
N ILE A 325 -16.65 -14.12 9.06
CA ILE A 325 -17.29 -15.43 8.86
C ILE A 325 -17.11 -16.24 10.13
N TYR A 326 -18.23 -16.73 10.68
CA TYR A 326 -18.29 -17.52 11.89
C TYR A 326 -18.70 -18.96 11.56
N ASN A 327 -17.95 -19.93 12.06
CA ASN A 327 -18.30 -21.35 12.00
C ASN A 327 -19.04 -21.77 13.28
N MET A 328 -20.35 -21.63 13.27
CA MET A 328 -21.22 -21.87 14.43
C MET A 328 -21.34 -23.35 14.82
N ALA A 329 -20.87 -24.29 13.98
CA ALA A 329 -20.80 -25.71 14.32
C ALA A 329 -19.48 -26.10 14.99
N ASP A 330 -18.52 -25.18 15.15
CA ASP A 330 -17.22 -25.49 15.73
C ASP A 330 -17.36 -25.89 17.22
N PRO A 331 -17.09 -27.16 17.59
CA PRO A 331 -17.36 -27.65 18.94
C PRO A 331 -16.59 -26.90 20.05
N PRO A 332 -15.30 -26.56 19.89
CA PRO A 332 -14.56 -25.75 20.85
C PRO A 332 -15.24 -24.41 21.12
N ALA A 333 -15.60 -23.65 20.08
CA ALA A 333 -16.25 -22.36 20.23
C ALA A 333 -17.61 -22.48 20.94
N THR A 334 -18.39 -23.48 20.56
CA THR A 334 -19.69 -23.77 21.18
C THR A 334 -19.54 -24.15 22.65
N SER A 335 -18.50 -24.93 23.00
CA SER A 335 -18.21 -25.36 24.37
C SER A 335 -17.72 -24.21 25.25
N MET A 336 -16.99 -23.26 24.67
CA MET A 336 -16.53 -22.03 25.33
C MET A 336 -17.63 -20.96 25.42
N GLY A 337 -18.76 -21.15 24.72
CA GLY A 337 -19.85 -20.18 24.69
C GLY A 337 -19.49 -18.90 23.94
N LEU A 338 -18.61 -18.99 22.93
CA LEU A 338 -18.29 -17.87 22.06
C LEU A 338 -19.49 -17.54 21.17
N LEU A 339 -19.94 -16.30 21.24
CA LEU A 339 -21.02 -15.78 20.41
C LEU A 339 -20.49 -14.70 19.47
N PRO A 340 -20.93 -14.67 18.19
CA PRO A 340 -20.64 -13.57 17.29
C PRO A 340 -21.08 -12.26 17.94
N THR A 341 -20.18 -11.31 18.00
CA THR A 341 -20.33 -10.09 18.80
C THR A 341 -19.99 -8.87 17.95
N MET A 342 -20.89 -7.90 17.99
CA MET A 342 -20.67 -6.56 17.47
C MET A 342 -20.49 -5.60 18.64
N HIS A 343 -19.51 -4.71 18.55
CA HIS A 343 -19.18 -3.76 19.61
C HIS A 343 -18.76 -2.42 19.02
N TRP A 344 -19.06 -1.37 19.77
CA TRP A 344 -18.59 -0.02 19.55
C TRP A 344 -18.52 0.71 20.90
N GLU A 345 -17.57 1.63 21.08
CA GLU A 345 -17.22 2.17 22.40
C GLU A 345 -18.25 3.18 22.96
N LEU A 346 -18.88 3.98 22.10
CA LEU A 346 -19.78 5.06 22.53
C LEU A 346 -21.25 4.64 22.61
N ASP A 347 -21.97 5.21 23.57
CA ASP A 347 -23.42 5.07 23.61
C ASP A 347 -24.03 5.68 22.33
N THR A 348 -24.81 4.89 21.60
CA THR A 348 -25.58 5.38 20.47
C THR A 348 -26.71 6.20 21.04
N SER A 349 -26.65 7.52 20.89
CA SER A 349 -27.74 8.40 21.29
C SER A 349 -29.06 8.11 20.56
N GLU A 350 -28.98 7.36 19.45
CA GLU A 350 -30.12 6.89 18.67
C GLU A 350 -30.26 5.37 18.79
N LEU A 351 -31.50 4.90 18.80
CA LEU A 351 -31.80 3.47 18.89
C LEU A 351 -31.43 2.77 17.58
N PRO A 352 -30.83 1.56 17.61
CA PRO A 352 -30.60 0.77 16.41
C PRO A 352 -31.88 0.58 15.57
N ILE A 353 -31.76 0.73 14.25
CA ILE A 353 -32.87 0.50 13.31
C ILE A 353 -32.71 -0.88 12.69
N VAL A 354 -33.62 -1.79 13.02
CA VAL A 354 -33.67 -3.15 12.53
C VAL A 354 -34.49 -3.23 11.25
N ASP A 355 -33.92 -3.88 10.24
CA ASP A 355 -34.51 -4.16 8.93
C ASP A 355 -35.12 -2.93 8.25
N GLY A 356 -34.53 -1.76 8.49
CA GLY A 356 -34.91 -0.47 7.92
C GLY A 356 -36.26 0.08 8.39
N THR A 357 -36.93 -0.56 9.36
CA THR A 357 -38.32 -0.21 9.71
C THR A 357 -38.59 -0.09 11.20
N ARG A 358 -37.80 -0.77 12.05
CA ARG A 358 -38.12 -0.90 13.48
C ARG A 358 -36.96 -0.43 14.35
N THR A 359 -37.18 0.58 15.17
CA THR A 359 -36.21 1.00 16.20
C THR A 359 -36.28 0.07 17.40
N VAL A 360 -35.14 -0.36 17.93
CA VAL A 360 -35.06 -1.26 19.11
C VAL A 360 -34.44 -0.55 20.29
N ASP A 361 -35.13 -0.55 21.43
CA ASP A 361 -34.59 -0.09 22.71
C ASP A 361 -34.13 -1.29 23.54
N CYS A 362 -32.80 -1.44 23.64
CA CYS A 362 -32.12 -2.51 24.38
C CYS A 362 -32.56 -2.65 25.85
N GLN A 363 -33.09 -1.59 26.48
CA GLN A 363 -33.60 -1.67 27.85
C GLN A 363 -34.97 -2.36 27.91
N SER A 364 -35.81 -2.12 26.90
CA SER A 364 -37.18 -2.64 26.84
C SER A 364 -37.28 -3.99 26.13
N GLU A 365 -36.39 -4.22 25.16
CA GLU A 365 -36.33 -5.40 24.30
C GLU A 365 -34.87 -5.88 24.25
N PRO A 366 -34.41 -6.58 25.31
CA PRO A 366 -33.01 -7.02 25.42
C PRO A 366 -32.67 -8.13 24.44
N VAL A 367 -33.67 -8.79 23.84
CA VAL A 367 -33.50 -9.83 22.81
C VAL A 367 -34.49 -9.56 21.68
N PHE A 368 -34.00 -9.54 20.45
CA PHE A 368 -34.79 -9.22 19.28
C PHE A 368 -34.30 -9.93 18.02
N THR A 369 -35.18 -10.15 17.05
CA THR A 369 -34.84 -10.77 15.76
C THR A 369 -34.45 -9.71 14.73
N VAL A 370 -33.45 -10.04 13.93
CA VAL A 370 -33.00 -9.31 12.73
C VAL A 370 -33.09 -10.24 11.54
N GLU A 371 -33.83 -9.85 10.51
CA GLU A 371 -34.00 -10.68 9.31
C GLU A 371 -32.86 -10.49 8.30
N ARG A 372 -32.36 -9.25 8.17
CA ARG A 372 -31.38 -8.87 7.14
C ARG A 372 -30.30 -7.94 7.65
N GLU A 373 -30.69 -6.84 8.30
CA GLU A 373 -29.75 -5.77 8.62
C GLU A 373 -30.09 -4.97 9.88
N ILE A 374 -29.07 -4.32 10.42
CA ILE A 374 -29.18 -3.28 11.44
C ILE A 374 -28.48 -2.04 10.95
N GLU A 375 -29.09 -0.89 11.22
CA GLU A 375 -28.44 0.40 11.07
C GLU A 375 -28.12 1.00 12.45
N LEU A 376 -26.87 1.41 12.62
CA LEU A 376 -26.35 2.06 13.82
C LEU A 376 -26.03 3.52 13.49
N ALA A 377 -26.64 4.47 14.21
CA ALA A 377 -26.44 5.90 14.00
C ALA A 377 -25.76 6.56 15.21
N PHE A 378 -24.68 7.30 14.94
CA PHE A 378 -23.85 7.96 15.95
C PHE A 378 -23.99 9.47 15.84
N HIS A 379 -24.89 10.07 16.63
CA HIS A 379 -25.26 11.49 16.48
C HIS A 379 -24.10 12.47 16.63
N ASN A 380 -23.13 12.16 17.51
CA ASN A 380 -22.00 13.05 17.78
C ASN A 380 -21.02 13.15 16.59
N SER A 381 -20.91 12.09 15.76
CA SER A 381 -20.09 12.08 14.55
C SER A 381 -20.91 12.27 13.27
N GLY A 382 -22.22 12.01 13.31
CA GLY A 382 -23.06 11.86 12.12
C GLY A 382 -22.77 10.58 11.33
N GLN A 383 -21.95 9.68 11.87
CA GLN A 383 -21.58 8.42 11.21
C GLN A 383 -22.71 7.40 11.34
N ARG A 384 -22.97 6.66 10.26
CA ARG A 384 -23.92 5.54 10.26
C ARG A 384 -23.24 4.28 9.76
N TRP A 385 -23.55 3.14 10.37
CA TRP A 385 -23.10 1.83 9.95
C TRP A 385 -24.30 0.96 9.57
N LEU A 386 -24.17 0.19 8.51
CA LEU A 386 -25.06 -0.91 8.16
C LEU A 386 -24.36 -2.22 8.49
N VAL A 387 -25.05 -3.11 9.21
CA VAL A 387 -24.57 -4.45 9.52
C VAL A 387 -25.53 -5.48 8.94
N PHE A 388 -25.03 -6.36 8.08
CA PHE A 388 -25.80 -7.37 7.35
C PHE A 388 -25.49 -8.77 7.87
N PHE A 389 -26.50 -9.65 7.84
CA PHE A 389 -26.40 -11.04 8.26
C PHE A 389 -26.76 -11.99 7.10
N SER A 390 -26.08 -13.13 7.00
CA SER A 390 -26.34 -14.12 5.93
C SER A 390 -27.67 -14.84 6.06
N ARG A 391 -28.27 -14.79 7.26
CA ARG A 391 -29.56 -15.36 7.60
C ARG A 391 -30.19 -14.58 8.74
N PRO A 392 -31.48 -14.78 9.03
CA PRO A 392 -32.11 -14.23 10.22
C PRO A 392 -31.36 -14.66 11.48
N VAL A 393 -31.21 -13.75 12.43
CA VAL A 393 -30.52 -13.98 13.71
C VAL A 393 -31.33 -13.40 14.87
N GLN A 394 -31.21 -14.01 16.05
CA GLN A 394 -31.62 -13.39 17.30
C GLN A 394 -30.42 -12.68 17.91
N LEU A 395 -30.59 -11.40 18.24
CA LEU A 395 -29.58 -10.60 18.89
C LEU A 395 -29.97 -10.31 20.33
N GLN A 396 -28.97 -10.33 21.20
CA GLN A 396 -29.09 -9.90 22.58
C GLN A 396 -28.29 -8.61 22.79
N CYS A 397 -28.94 -7.60 23.37
CA CYS A 397 -28.24 -6.45 23.91
C CYS A 397 -27.61 -6.80 25.25
N ASN A 398 -26.34 -6.47 25.37
CA ASN A 398 -25.62 -6.56 26.64
C ASN A 398 -25.07 -5.17 26.99
N ASN A 399 -25.90 -4.41 27.71
CA ASN A 399 -25.57 -3.05 28.14
C ASN A 399 -25.45 -3.07 29.66
N GLU A 400 -24.24 -3.16 30.18
CA GLU A 400 -24.00 -2.79 31.57
C GLU A 400 -24.11 -1.26 31.67
N GLN A 401 -24.68 -0.76 32.78
CA GLN A 401 -24.95 0.66 32.91
C GLN A 401 -23.64 1.47 32.87
N GLY A 402 -23.44 2.25 31.80
CA GLY A 402 -22.20 3.00 31.57
C GLY A 402 -21.09 2.25 30.82
N SER A 403 -21.38 1.04 30.32
CA SER A 403 -20.48 0.31 29.42
C SER A 403 -20.81 0.58 27.95
N PRO A 404 -19.87 0.31 27.03
CA PRO A 404 -20.15 0.18 25.60
C PRO A 404 -21.34 -0.73 25.33
N THR A 405 -22.12 -0.43 24.28
CA THR A 405 -23.21 -1.32 23.85
C THR A 405 -22.62 -2.50 23.08
N ILE A 406 -23.07 -3.70 23.45
CA ILE A 406 -22.65 -4.94 22.81
C ILE A 406 -23.88 -5.65 22.28
N LEU A 407 -23.83 -6.07 21.01
CA LEU A 407 -24.85 -6.92 20.40
C LEU A 407 -24.26 -8.30 20.14
N GLN A 408 -24.84 -9.33 20.76
CA GLN A 408 -24.40 -10.72 20.61
C GLN A 408 -25.43 -11.53 19.84
N VAL A 409 -24.98 -12.32 18.86
CA VAL A 409 -25.84 -13.28 18.15
C VAL A 409 -26.07 -14.48 19.05
N LEU A 410 -27.34 -14.72 19.39
CA LEU A 410 -27.75 -15.88 20.17
C LEU A 410 -27.73 -17.15 19.32
N LYS A 411 -27.46 -18.26 20.00
CA LYS A 411 -27.53 -19.59 19.42
C LYS A 411 -29.00 -20.01 19.25
N ASP A 412 -29.47 -20.21 18.02
CA ASP A 412 -30.70 -20.95 17.72
C ASP A 412 -30.46 -22.47 17.69
N ASP A 413 -31.04 -23.23 18.64
CA ASP A 413 -30.75 -24.66 18.82
C ASP A 413 -31.15 -25.53 17.60
N ASP A 414 -32.04 -25.06 16.73
CA ASP A 414 -32.63 -25.86 15.65
C ASP A 414 -32.00 -25.62 14.24
N ASP A 415 -31.16 -24.58 14.04
CA ASP A 415 -30.79 -24.10 12.68
C ASP A 415 -29.30 -24.28 12.29
N TYR A 416 -28.43 -24.75 13.19
CA TYR A 416 -26.99 -24.85 12.89
C TYR A 416 -26.55 -26.11 12.17
N ASP A 417 -27.35 -27.19 12.22
CA ASP A 417 -26.98 -28.45 11.60
C ASP A 417 -27.02 -28.38 10.06
N GLU A 418 -27.87 -27.52 9.48
CA GLU A 418 -28.01 -27.37 8.02
C GLU A 418 -27.11 -26.26 7.43
N ASN A 419 -26.85 -25.19 8.20
CA ASN A 419 -25.97 -24.10 7.77
C ASN A 419 -25.09 -23.63 8.94
N PRO A 420 -23.86 -24.17 9.08
CA PRO A 420 -22.99 -23.83 10.19
C PRO A 420 -22.37 -22.43 10.03
N LEU A 421 -22.35 -21.86 8.82
CA LEU A 421 -21.67 -20.59 8.56
C LEU A 421 -22.62 -19.41 8.77
N LEU A 422 -22.19 -18.45 9.59
CA LEU A 422 -22.80 -17.14 9.68
C LEU A 422 -21.82 -16.11 9.11
N VAL A 423 -22.25 -15.35 8.11
CA VAL A 423 -21.46 -14.23 7.57
C VAL A 423 -22.08 -12.93 8.08
N VAL A 424 -21.25 -12.08 8.69
CA VAL A 424 -21.64 -10.75 9.17
C VAL A 424 -20.80 -9.72 8.43
N ARG A 425 -21.45 -8.70 7.86
CA ARG A 425 -20.77 -7.64 7.09
C ARG A 425 -21.12 -6.27 7.62
N GLY A 426 -20.13 -5.45 7.91
CA GLY A 426 -20.31 -4.05 8.31
C GLY A 426 -19.87 -3.10 7.19
N ALA A 427 -20.66 -2.05 6.92
CA ALA A 427 -20.28 -0.98 6.00
C ALA A 427 -20.65 0.39 6.56
N VAL A 428 -19.78 1.38 6.36
CA VAL A 428 -20.08 2.77 6.73
C VAL A 428 -20.90 3.44 5.63
N ILE A 429 -21.95 4.16 6.01
CA ILE A 429 -22.67 5.07 5.11
C ILE A 429 -21.86 6.36 5.04
N VAL A 430 -21.37 6.68 3.85
CA VAL A 430 -20.61 7.89 3.60
C VAL A 430 -21.57 9.08 3.42
N SER A 431 -21.24 10.22 4.04
CA SER A 431 -21.89 11.50 3.78
C SER A 431 -21.29 12.17 2.54
N SER A 432 -22.12 12.88 1.78
CA SER A 432 -21.62 13.65 0.63
C SER A 432 -20.79 14.85 1.10
N PHE A 433 -19.99 15.40 0.17
CA PHE A 433 -19.17 16.58 0.40
C PHE A 433 -19.97 17.89 0.33
N SER A 434 -21.23 17.83 -0.11
CA SER A 434 -22.06 19.01 -0.34
C SER A 434 -22.80 19.40 0.92
N THR A 435 -22.35 20.46 1.60
CA THR A 435 -23.13 21.00 2.74
C THR A 435 -24.53 21.45 2.28
N GLY A 436 -25.57 20.64 2.50
CA GLY A 436 -26.95 20.95 2.11
C GLY A 436 -27.90 19.74 2.09
N ASP A 437 -29.15 19.97 1.70
CA ASP A 437 -30.21 18.95 1.61
C ASP A 437 -29.87 17.77 0.67
N ASP A 438 -28.87 17.95 -0.21
CA ASP A 438 -28.37 16.93 -1.12
C ASP A 438 -27.62 15.79 -0.40
N ASP A 439 -27.11 16.02 0.82
CA ASP A 439 -26.37 15.00 1.58
C ASP A 439 -27.27 13.83 2.02
N GLU A 440 -28.50 14.10 2.45
CA GLU A 440 -29.43 13.05 2.88
C GLU A 440 -29.83 12.15 1.70
N VAL A 441 -30.08 12.77 0.54
CA VAL A 441 -30.42 12.05 -0.70
C VAL A 441 -29.24 11.20 -1.16
N PHE A 442 -28.01 11.75 -1.10
CA PHE A 442 -26.81 11.00 -1.43
C PHE A 442 -26.59 9.82 -0.48
N SER A 443 -26.63 10.05 0.84
CA SER A 443 -26.40 9.01 1.84
C SER A 443 -27.43 7.89 1.74
N GLU A 444 -28.70 8.20 1.46
CA GLU A 444 -29.72 7.19 1.24
C GLU A 444 -29.51 6.44 -0.08
N SER A 445 -29.15 7.13 -1.16
CA SER A 445 -28.78 6.47 -2.42
C SER A 445 -27.58 5.54 -2.24
N TYR A 446 -26.58 5.96 -1.48
CA TYR A 446 -25.38 5.20 -1.16
C TYR A 446 -25.71 3.99 -0.29
N ALA A 447 -26.49 4.17 0.77
CA ALA A 447 -26.98 3.09 1.63
C ALA A 447 -27.76 2.04 0.81
N ASN A 448 -28.63 2.45 -0.10
CA ASN A 448 -29.37 1.52 -0.95
C ASN A 448 -28.48 0.68 -1.87
N GLN A 449 -27.34 1.22 -2.30
CA GLN A 449 -26.37 0.48 -3.10
C GLN A 449 -25.59 -0.51 -2.24
N LEU A 450 -25.23 -0.12 -1.01
CA LEU A 450 -24.69 -1.08 -0.04
C LEU A 450 -25.69 -2.22 0.24
N ARG A 451 -26.97 -1.92 0.45
CA ARG A 451 -28.00 -2.95 0.66
C ARG A 451 -28.15 -3.88 -0.53
N ALA A 452 -28.14 -3.33 -1.75
CA ALA A 452 -28.30 -4.09 -2.98
C ALA A 452 -27.18 -5.12 -3.18
N HIS A 453 -25.94 -4.76 -2.82
CA HIS A 453 -24.75 -5.59 -3.05
C HIS A 453 -24.23 -6.28 -1.77
N ALA A 454 -24.99 -6.24 -0.68
CA ALA A 454 -24.59 -6.78 0.61
C ALA A 454 -24.37 -8.30 0.59
N THR A 455 -24.94 -9.03 -0.36
CA THR A 455 -24.84 -10.50 -0.41
C THR A 455 -23.56 -11.04 -1.04
N VAL A 456 -22.71 -10.20 -1.64
CA VAL A 456 -21.48 -10.65 -2.34
C VAL A 456 -20.24 -9.96 -1.78
N TYR A 457 -19.19 -10.73 -1.47
CA TYR A 457 -17.95 -10.27 -0.85
C TYR A 457 -16.73 -10.87 -1.54
N PRO A 458 -15.54 -10.22 -1.47
CA PRO A 458 -14.32 -10.81 -2.00
C PRO A 458 -13.86 -12.00 -1.16
N GLY A 459 -13.48 -13.08 -1.83
CA GLY A 459 -12.99 -14.31 -1.21
C GLY A 459 -11.51 -14.30 -0.91
N GLN A 460 -11.01 -15.41 -0.39
CA GLN A 460 -9.62 -15.53 0.05
C GLN A 460 -8.62 -15.62 -1.12
N SER A 461 -9.07 -16.07 -2.30
CA SER A 461 -8.21 -16.37 -3.45
C SER A 461 -8.25 -15.27 -4.52
N THR A 462 -8.25 -14.00 -4.10
CA THR A 462 -8.15 -12.87 -5.04
C THR A 462 -6.84 -12.92 -5.82
N ALA A 463 -6.85 -12.49 -7.09
CA ALA A 463 -5.69 -12.58 -7.96
C ALA A 463 -5.51 -11.35 -8.85
N VAL A 464 -4.25 -11.01 -9.14
CA VAL A 464 -3.89 -10.07 -10.21
C VAL A 464 -3.19 -10.85 -11.31
N THR A 465 -3.69 -10.76 -12.54
CA THR A 465 -3.01 -11.30 -13.72
C THR A 465 -2.63 -10.19 -14.67
N GLN A 466 -1.52 -10.35 -15.37
CA GLN A 466 -1.04 -9.38 -16.35
C GLN A 466 -0.70 -10.07 -17.66
N SER A 467 -0.95 -9.40 -18.77
CA SER A 467 -0.60 -9.86 -20.12
C SER A 467 -0.19 -8.67 -20.99
N PHE A 468 0.67 -8.92 -21.96
CA PHE A 468 1.17 -7.91 -22.88
C PHE A 468 0.62 -8.20 -24.28
N ASP A 469 -0.03 -7.21 -24.87
CA ASP A 469 -0.43 -7.20 -26.26
C ASP A 469 0.65 -6.44 -27.05
N GLU A 470 1.60 -7.19 -27.61
CA GLU A 470 2.70 -6.61 -28.39
C GLU A 470 2.21 -5.93 -29.67
N GLU A 471 1.10 -6.38 -30.26
CA GLU A 471 0.58 -5.79 -31.50
C GLU A 471 0.04 -4.38 -31.26
N ASN A 472 -0.60 -4.17 -30.11
CA ASN A 472 -1.14 -2.89 -29.71
C ASN A 472 -0.22 -2.09 -28.76
N ASN A 473 0.91 -2.68 -28.34
CA ASN A 473 1.82 -2.12 -27.35
C ASN A 473 1.07 -1.72 -26.05
N GLN A 474 0.21 -2.63 -25.58
CA GLN A 474 -0.63 -2.44 -24.40
C GLN A 474 -0.35 -3.51 -23.35
N ALA A 475 -0.40 -3.12 -22.08
CA ALA A 475 -0.49 -4.06 -20.97
C ALA A 475 -1.96 -4.18 -20.55
N ARG A 476 -2.44 -5.42 -20.41
CA ARG A 476 -3.72 -5.72 -19.76
C ARG A 476 -3.44 -6.22 -18.35
N ILE A 477 -3.98 -5.52 -17.37
CA ILE A 477 -3.98 -5.90 -15.96
C ILE A 477 -5.40 -6.34 -15.59
N SER A 478 -5.55 -7.53 -15.01
CA SER A 478 -6.84 -8.10 -14.63
C SER A 478 -6.89 -8.38 -13.13
N PHE A 479 -7.86 -7.79 -12.44
CA PHE A 479 -8.14 -8.01 -11.03
C PHE A 479 -9.30 -9.00 -10.93
N ASN A 480 -9.06 -10.18 -10.36
CA ASN A 480 -10.10 -11.13 -10.00
C ASN A 480 -10.32 -11.07 -8.49
N TRP A 481 -11.52 -10.71 -8.08
CA TRP A 481 -11.85 -10.49 -6.68
C TRP A 481 -12.41 -11.73 -5.97
N ASP A 482 -12.40 -12.90 -6.62
CA ASP A 482 -12.87 -14.17 -6.05
C ASP A 482 -14.25 -14.01 -5.38
N PRO A 483 -15.30 -13.61 -6.12
CA PRO A 483 -16.58 -13.27 -5.50
C PRO A 483 -17.16 -14.47 -4.74
N GLN A 484 -17.53 -14.24 -3.49
CA GLN A 484 -18.20 -15.18 -2.60
C GLN A 484 -19.58 -14.67 -2.22
N SER A 485 -20.51 -15.57 -1.90
CA SER A 485 -21.89 -15.23 -1.58
C SER A 485 -22.19 -15.49 -0.11
N MET A 486 -22.96 -14.61 0.52
CA MET A 486 -23.53 -14.85 1.86
C MET A 486 -24.59 -15.96 1.85
N ASN A 487 -25.20 -16.22 0.69
CA ASN A 487 -26.21 -17.27 0.53
C ASN A 487 -25.54 -18.63 0.27
N ILE A 488 -24.73 -19.10 1.21
CA ILE A 488 -24.13 -20.43 1.15
C ILE A 488 -25.21 -21.43 1.58
N ARG A 489 -25.55 -22.38 0.71
CA ARG A 489 -26.16 -23.64 1.15
C ARG A 489 -25.17 -24.75 0.89
N ASN A 490 -24.86 -25.49 1.95
CA ASN A 490 -24.11 -26.71 1.83
C ASN A 490 -25.03 -27.79 1.23
N VAL A 491 -24.90 -28.03 -0.08
CA VAL A 491 -25.65 -29.09 -0.76
C VAL A 491 -24.69 -30.25 -0.99
N ASN A 492 -24.78 -31.28 -0.14
CA ASN A 492 -23.97 -32.51 -0.21
C ASN A 492 -22.46 -32.35 0.06
N GLY A 493 -22.05 -31.48 0.99
CA GLY A 493 -20.65 -31.30 1.37
C GLY A 493 -19.83 -30.45 0.40
N VAL A 494 -20.50 -29.79 -0.55
CA VAL A 494 -19.89 -28.81 -1.46
C VAL A 494 -20.64 -27.49 -1.27
N ASP A 495 -19.91 -26.42 -0.97
CA ASP A 495 -20.45 -25.07 -0.93
C ASP A 495 -20.83 -24.66 -2.35
N GLN A 496 -22.13 -24.69 -2.68
CA GLN A 496 -22.63 -24.22 -3.97
C GLN A 496 -23.28 -22.85 -3.81
N MET A 497 -22.84 -21.90 -4.64
CA MET A 497 -23.57 -20.66 -4.82
C MET A 497 -24.97 -20.97 -5.36
N ILE A 498 -26.01 -20.66 -4.58
CA ILE A 498 -27.36 -20.62 -5.14
C ILE A 498 -27.44 -19.35 -5.97
N SER A 499 -27.12 -19.45 -7.26
CA SER A 499 -27.67 -18.52 -8.25
C SER A 499 -29.18 -18.62 -8.10
N ARG A 500 -29.82 -17.56 -7.59
CA ARG A 500 -31.26 -17.41 -7.66
C ARG A 500 -31.61 -17.49 -9.15
N SER A 501 -32.04 -18.67 -9.60
CA SER A 501 -32.53 -18.83 -10.96
C SER A 501 -33.64 -17.81 -11.15
N SER A 502 -33.43 -16.92 -12.12
CA SER A 502 -34.32 -15.85 -12.57
C SER A 502 -35.79 -16.29 -12.70
N VAL A 503 -36.52 -16.26 -11.60
CA VAL A 503 -37.99 -16.29 -11.63
C VAL A 503 -38.42 -14.83 -11.71
N ASP A 504 -38.92 -14.46 -12.88
CA ASP A 504 -39.40 -13.14 -13.33
C ASP A 504 -38.35 -12.22 -14.00
N GLY A 505 -38.01 -12.57 -15.25
CA GLY A 505 -37.07 -11.86 -16.12
C GLY A 505 -37.47 -10.46 -16.60
N SER A 506 -37.51 -9.48 -15.70
CA SER A 506 -37.46 -8.06 -16.12
C SER A 506 -36.79 -7.08 -15.14
N GLY A 507 -36.28 -7.54 -14.00
CA GLY A 507 -35.43 -6.74 -13.12
C GLY A 507 -33.96 -7.06 -13.41
N SER A 508 -33.14 -6.03 -13.66
CA SER A 508 -31.68 -6.16 -13.72
C SER A 508 -31.16 -6.93 -12.50
N ASP A 509 -30.31 -7.94 -12.72
CA ASP A 509 -29.61 -8.78 -11.72
C ASP A 509 -28.65 -8.00 -10.79
N ALA A 510 -28.89 -6.70 -10.60
CA ALA A 510 -28.01 -5.76 -9.90
C ALA A 510 -27.63 -6.20 -8.47
N GLY A 511 -28.42 -7.07 -7.81
CA GLY A 511 -28.10 -7.55 -6.46
C GLY A 511 -27.06 -8.66 -6.37
N ASN A 512 -26.64 -9.26 -7.50
CA ASN A 512 -25.66 -10.35 -7.51
C ASN A 512 -24.26 -9.90 -7.92
N ASP A 513 -24.10 -8.66 -8.38
CA ASP A 513 -22.80 -8.16 -8.77
C ASP A 513 -22.01 -7.73 -7.54
N MET A 514 -20.70 -7.94 -7.56
CA MET A 514 -19.82 -7.44 -6.50
C MET A 514 -19.54 -5.95 -6.74
N ILE A 515 -19.44 -5.17 -5.66
CA ILE A 515 -18.95 -3.79 -5.70
C ILE A 515 -17.63 -3.65 -4.97
N MET A 516 -16.71 -2.88 -5.54
CA MET A 516 -15.44 -2.49 -4.94
C MET A 516 -15.18 -1.00 -5.20
N PHE A 517 -14.37 -0.37 -4.35
CA PHE A 517 -13.89 0.99 -4.56
C PHE A 517 -12.75 1.02 -5.58
N ALA A 518 -12.96 1.75 -6.67
CA ALA A 518 -11.93 2.06 -7.65
C ALA A 518 -11.16 3.33 -7.24
N LEU A 519 -9.83 3.28 -7.27
CA LEU A 519 -8.95 4.44 -7.11
C LEU A 519 -9.04 5.35 -8.34
N PRO A 520 -8.63 6.63 -8.27
CA PRO A 520 -8.72 7.54 -9.42
C PRO A 520 -8.13 6.98 -10.73
N HIS A 521 -6.94 6.38 -10.68
CA HIS A 521 -6.32 5.78 -11.87
C HIS A 521 -7.10 4.54 -12.39
N HIS A 522 -7.74 3.76 -11.50
CA HIS A 522 -8.64 2.70 -11.94
C HIS A 522 -9.88 3.29 -12.64
N GLN A 523 -10.45 4.37 -12.11
CA GLN A 523 -11.65 5.00 -12.67
C GLN A 523 -11.40 5.53 -14.08
N GLU A 524 -10.23 6.14 -14.32
CA GLU A 524 -9.83 6.66 -15.62
C GLU A 524 -9.83 5.58 -16.70
N ILE A 525 -9.31 4.39 -16.37
CA ILE A 525 -9.21 3.26 -17.30
C ILE A 525 -10.57 2.55 -17.45
N LEU A 526 -11.25 2.26 -16.32
CA LEU A 526 -12.49 1.49 -16.30
C LEU A 526 -13.69 2.23 -16.90
N SER A 527 -13.63 3.57 -17.00
CA SER A 527 -14.71 4.37 -17.61
C SER A 527 -14.98 4.03 -19.08
N GLY A 528 -14.08 3.28 -19.74
CA GLY A 528 -14.23 2.82 -21.13
C GLY A 528 -14.81 1.40 -21.29
N ASP A 529 -14.92 0.61 -20.22
CA ASP A 529 -15.18 -0.84 -20.26
C ASP A 529 -16.59 -1.26 -19.81
N THR A 530 -16.87 -2.57 -19.76
CA THR A 530 -18.15 -3.14 -19.29
C THR A 530 -18.42 -2.94 -17.80
N ASN A 531 -17.40 -2.56 -17.02
CA ASN A 531 -17.55 -2.28 -15.59
C ASN A 531 -18.10 -0.87 -15.40
N THR A 532 -19.13 -0.75 -14.56
CA THR A 532 -19.81 0.54 -14.39
C THR A 532 -19.27 1.22 -13.14
N VAL A 533 -18.27 2.08 -13.32
CA VAL A 533 -17.91 3.05 -12.28
C VAL A 533 -19.15 3.86 -11.94
N MET A 534 -19.43 4.04 -10.65
CA MET A 534 -20.57 4.80 -10.14
C MET A 534 -20.06 6.18 -9.69
N PRO A 535 -19.88 7.16 -10.61
CA PRO A 535 -19.25 8.45 -10.30
C PRO A 535 -20.05 9.32 -9.31
N ASN A 536 -21.31 8.98 -9.07
CA ASN A 536 -22.16 9.65 -8.09
C ASN A 536 -22.10 8.99 -6.70
N LEU A 537 -21.27 7.97 -6.50
CA LEU A 537 -21.17 7.18 -5.26
C LEU A 537 -19.70 7.05 -4.88
N CYS A 538 -19.10 8.20 -4.54
CA CYS A 538 -17.69 8.30 -4.21
C CYS A 538 -17.48 8.81 -2.79
N THR A 539 -16.36 8.42 -2.19
CA THR A 539 -15.87 8.96 -0.92
C THR A 539 -14.43 9.48 -1.07
N ILE A 540 -14.00 10.36 -0.17
CA ILE A 540 -12.64 10.90 -0.18
C ILE A 540 -11.74 9.92 0.55
N SER A 541 -10.59 9.65 -0.07
CA SER A 541 -9.51 8.88 0.53
C SER A 541 -8.22 9.71 0.53
N LEU A 542 -7.17 9.20 1.19
CA LEU A 542 -5.83 9.81 1.09
C LEU A 542 -5.30 9.82 -0.35
N LEU A 543 -5.80 8.91 -1.20
CA LEU A 543 -5.40 8.73 -2.59
C LEU A 543 -6.31 9.47 -3.59
N GLY A 544 -7.17 10.37 -3.10
CA GLY A 544 -8.17 11.08 -3.88
C GLY A 544 -9.57 10.44 -3.79
N PRO A 545 -10.55 10.92 -4.59
CA PRO A 545 -11.89 10.36 -4.61
C PRO A 545 -11.89 8.90 -5.06
N VAL A 546 -12.45 8.00 -4.27
CA VAL A 546 -12.69 6.61 -4.64
C VAL A 546 -14.16 6.38 -4.87
N CYS A 547 -14.52 5.70 -5.96
CA CYS A 547 -15.91 5.50 -6.35
C CYS A 547 -16.24 4.01 -6.36
N LEU A 548 -17.49 3.67 -6.01
CA LEU A 548 -17.97 2.30 -6.16
C LEU A 548 -17.96 1.90 -7.63
N THR A 549 -17.55 0.67 -7.92
CA THR A 549 -17.53 0.08 -9.25
C THR A 549 -18.03 -1.35 -9.15
N THR A 550 -18.95 -1.73 -10.05
CA THR A 550 -19.44 -3.11 -10.13
C THR A 550 -18.51 -3.99 -10.94
N GLY A 551 -18.49 -5.28 -10.60
CA GLY A 551 -17.85 -6.33 -11.38
C GLY A 551 -16.91 -7.19 -10.54
N SER A 552 -17.02 -8.50 -10.71
CA SER A 552 -16.15 -9.49 -10.06
C SER A 552 -14.75 -9.60 -10.67
N VAL A 553 -14.60 -9.12 -11.91
CA VAL A 553 -13.33 -9.06 -12.63
C VAL A 553 -13.17 -7.69 -13.27
N TRP A 554 -12.05 -7.01 -13.00
CA TRP A 554 -11.71 -5.74 -13.66
C TRP A 554 -10.57 -5.95 -14.64
N ASN A 555 -10.82 -5.68 -15.91
CA ASN A 555 -9.76 -5.60 -16.92
C ASN A 555 -9.41 -4.13 -17.11
N MET A 556 -8.12 -3.82 -17.10
CA MET A 556 -7.60 -2.49 -17.33
C MET A 556 -6.52 -2.58 -18.39
N TYR A 557 -6.62 -1.72 -19.41
CA TYR A 557 -5.72 -1.68 -20.54
C TYR A 557 -4.92 -0.38 -20.49
N GLU A 558 -3.60 -0.51 -20.46
CA GLU A 558 -2.67 0.60 -20.36
C GLU A 558 -1.75 0.64 -21.59
N ASP A 559 -1.68 1.79 -22.24
CA ASP A 559 -0.74 2.03 -23.34
C ASP A 559 0.69 2.10 -22.78
N LEU A 560 1.60 1.27 -23.28
CA LEU A 560 2.97 1.25 -22.81
C LEU A 560 3.81 2.32 -23.51
N PRO A 561 4.52 3.19 -22.77
CA PRO A 561 5.45 4.11 -23.41
C PRO A 561 6.61 3.34 -24.04
N THR A 562 7.12 3.82 -25.17
CA THR A 562 8.36 3.29 -25.73
C THR A 562 9.53 3.75 -24.85
N VAL A 563 10.21 2.80 -24.21
CA VAL A 563 11.40 3.05 -23.39
C VAL A 563 12.62 2.42 -24.06
N GLY A 564 13.73 3.15 -24.10
CA GLY A 564 15.02 2.69 -24.62
C GLY A 564 16.18 3.25 -23.79
N LEU A 565 17.41 2.80 -24.09
CA LEU A 565 18.62 3.26 -23.40
C LEU A 565 19.05 4.67 -23.82
N GLN A 566 18.76 5.03 -25.07
CA GLN A 566 19.09 6.32 -25.68
C GLN A 566 17.98 7.35 -25.42
N ALA A 567 18.35 8.62 -25.52
CA ALA A 567 17.35 9.68 -25.47
C ALA A 567 16.41 9.58 -26.70
N PRO A 568 15.09 9.75 -26.57
CA PRO A 568 14.17 9.75 -27.71
C PRO A 568 14.47 10.85 -28.75
N ARG A 569 15.29 11.83 -28.38
CA ARG A 569 15.72 12.94 -29.22
C ARG A 569 17.20 13.19 -28.97
N HIS A 570 17.96 13.26 -30.05
CA HIS A 570 19.36 13.65 -30.02
C HIS A 570 19.55 15.08 -29.46
N PRO A 571 20.75 15.40 -28.92
CA PRO A 571 21.06 16.73 -28.42
C PRO A 571 21.02 17.76 -29.56
N ASP A 572 20.63 19.00 -29.25
CA ASP A 572 20.70 20.11 -30.21
C ASP A 572 22.17 20.29 -30.67
N PRO A 573 22.47 20.33 -31.98
CA PRO A 573 23.83 20.37 -32.52
C PRO A 573 24.73 21.43 -31.88
N LYS A 574 24.18 22.58 -31.48
CA LYS A 574 24.99 23.66 -30.87
C LYS A 574 25.60 23.29 -29.51
N TYR A 575 25.08 22.26 -28.84
CA TYR A 575 25.59 21.77 -27.55
C TYR A 575 26.55 20.58 -27.70
N VAL A 576 26.68 20.00 -28.89
CA VAL A 576 27.56 18.86 -29.15
C VAL A 576 29.03 19.15 -28.79
N PRO A 577 29.61 20.32 -29.10
CA PRO A 577 30.96 20.64 -28.65
C PRO A 577 31.14 20.65 -27.13
N VAL A 578 30.16 21.22 -26.40
CA VAL A 578 30.21 21.29 -24.93
C VAL A 578 30.05 19.91 -24.31
N LEU A 579 29.20 19.06 -24.90
CA LEU A 579 29.05 17.67 -24.48
C LEU A 579 30.34 16.87 -24.72
N ALA A 580 30.96 17.02 -25.89
CA ALA A 580 32.24 16.38 -26.20
C ALA A 580 33.34 16.79 -25.19
N GLU A 581 33.45 18.08 -24.89
CA GLU A 581 34.39 18.60 -23.89
C GLU A 581 34.14 18.00 -22.50
N ALA A 582 32.88 17.97 -22.05
CA ALA A 582 32.51 17.37 -20.77
C ALA A 582 32.84 15.87 -20.72
N LEU A 583 32.57 15.12 -21.79
CA LEU A 583 32.83 13.69 -21.85
C LEU A 583 34.32 13.35 -21.77
N LEU A 584 35.21 14.19 -22.29
CA LEU A 584 36.66 13.99 -22.16
C LEU A 584 37.12 14.04 -20.68
N GLU A 585 36.43 14.80 -19.84
CA GLU A 585 36.65 14.81 -18.39
C GLU A 585 35.92 13.64 -17.73
N ASP A 586 34.62 13.49 -18.00
CA ASP A 586 33.75 12.54 -17.33
C ASP A 586 34.10 11.08 -17.63
N ILE A 587 34.64 10.74 -18.80
CA ILE A 587 35.05 9.36 -19.12
C ILE A 587 36.14 8.83 -18.17
N ARG A 588 36.86 9.74 -17.52
CA ARG A 588 37.91 9.41 -16.53
C ARG A 588 37.37 9.28 -15.12
N TYR A 589 36.05 9.41 -14.94
CA TYR A 589 35.39 9.21 -13.66
C TYR A 589 35.77 7.84 -13.07
N GLN A 590 36.41 7.88 -11.90
CA GLN A 590 36.79 6.68 -11.18
C GLN A 590 35.74 6.35 -10.13
N ILE A 591 35.28 5.11 -10.12
CA ILE A 591 34.47 4.57 -9.03
C ILE A 591 35.38 4.50 -7.78
N PRO A 592 34.99 5.05 -6.62
CA PRO A 592 35.85 4.95 -5.44
C PRO A 592 36.04 3.49 -4.96
N ASP A 593 37.22 3.20 -4.41
CA ASP A 593 37.68 1.83 -4.09
C ASP A 593 36.75 1.03 -3.17
N ASN A 594 36.12 1.69 -2.18
CA ASN A 594 35.16 1.06 -1.29
C ASN A 594 33.93 0.51 -2.04
N PHE A 595 33.47 1.20 -3.09
CA PHE A 595 32.36 0.72 -3.93
C PHE A 595 32.82 -0.41 -4.88
N GLN A 596 34.07 -0.35 -5.35
CA GLN A 596 34.66 -1.38 -6.20
C GLN A 596 34.82 -2.70 -5.46
N ARG A 597 35.15 -2.67 -4.16
CA ARG A 597 35.34 -3.86 -3.33
C ARG A 597 34.09 -4.27 -2.54
N GLY A 598 32.92 -3.73 -2.89
CA GLY A 598 31.65 -4.08 -2.22
C GLY A 598 31.56 -3.68 -0.73
N ALA A 599 32.49 -2.85 -0.24
CA ALA A 599 32.59 -2.44 1.16
C ALA A 599 31.69 -1.23 1.51
N ALA A 600 30.90 -0.74 0.55
CA ALA A 600 29.97 0.36 0.72
C ALA A 600 28.52 -0.15 0.77
N ASP A 601 27.54 0.71 1.03
CA ASP A 601 26.13 0.33 0.95
C ASP A 601 25.65 0.20 -0.50
N THR A 602 24.65 -0.64 -0.73
CA THR A 602 24.10 -0.90 -2.08
C THR A 602 23.54 0.35 -2.76
N TYR A 603 22.99 1.30 -2.01
CA TYR A 603 22.30 2.46 -2.56
C TYR A 603 23.27 3.48 -3.19
N PHE A 604 24.31 3.89 -2.45
CA PHE A 604 25.31 4.81 -2.97
C PHE A 604 26.24 4.11 -3.97
N SER A 605 26.51 2.82 -3.81
CA SER A 605 27.19 2.00 -4.82
C SER A 605 26.45 2.03 -6.15
N GLY A 606 25.16 1.70 -6.14
CA GLY A 606 24.32 1.69 -7.34
C GLY A 606 24.28 3.04 -8.06
N LYS A 607 24.19 4.15 -7.31
CA LYS A 607 24.26 5.52 -7.88
C LYS A 607 25.59 5.80 -8.59
N THR A 608 26.69 5.39 -7.97
CA THR A 608 28.06 5.62 -8.46
C THR A 608 28.31 4.82 -9.72
N ILE A 609 27.92 3.54 -9.72
CA ILE A 609 28.00 2.63 -10.87
C ILE A 609 27.13 3.14 -12.03
N ALA A 610 25.87 3.51 -11.76
CA ALA A 610 24.95 4.01 -12.77
C ALA A 610 25.44 5.30 -13.44
N ARG A 611 26.17 6.16 -12.72
CA ARG A 611 26.79 7.36 -13.30
C ARG A 611 27.79 7.00 -14.40
N LEU A 612 28.73 6.09 -14.14
CA LEU A 612 29.72 5.67 -15.13
C LEU A 612 29.04 4.99 -16.33
N ALA A 613 28.05 4.13 -16.07
CA ALA A 613 27.25 3.51 -17.12
C ALA A 613 26.55 4.55 -18.02
N ARG A 614 26.05 5.64 -17.43
CA ARG A 614 25.41 6.72 -18.20
C ARG A 614 26.42 7.53 -19.03
N ILE A 615 27.62 7.79 -18.49
CA ILE A 615 28.72 8.44 -19.24
C ILE A 615 29.09 7.61 -20.46
N LEU A 616 29.22 6.29 -20.31
CA LEU A 616 29.50 5.36 -21.41
C LEU A 616 28.41 5.41 -22.49
N LEU A 617 27.12 5.34 -22.09
CA LEU A 617 26.00 5.41 -23.03
C LEU A 617 25.95 6.73 -23.81
N ILE A 618 26.19 7.87 -23.14
CA ILE A 618 26.22 9.18 -23.80
C ILE A 618 27.42 9.28 -24.75
N THR A 619 28.56 8.70 -24.36
CA THR A 619 29.76 8.67 -25.20
C THR A 619 29.52 7.88 -26.49
N GLU A 620 28.90 6.71 -26.38
CA GLU A 620 28.49 5.88 -27.53
C GLU A 620 27.51 6.64 -28.43
N GLU A 621 26.44 7.23 -27.87
CA GLU A 621 25.45 7.99 -28.65
C GLU A 621 26.08 9.18 -29.40
N LEU A 622 27.01 9.91 -28.76
CA LEU A 622 27.67 11.05 -29.40
C LEU A 622 28.66 10.62 -30.48
N LYS A 623 29.34 9.48 -30.30
CA LYS A 623 30.20 8.89 -31.33
C LYS A 623 29.39 8.47 -32.54
N ASP A 624 28.31 7.73 -32.35
CA ASP A 624 27.44 7.28 -33.44
C ASP A 624 26.90 8.47 -34.24
N LEU A 625 26.51 9.55 -33.55
CA LEU A 625 26.06 10.80 -34.17
C LEU A 625 27.14 11.46 -35.04
N CYS A 626 28.38 11.50 -34.57
CA CYS A 626 29.50 12.11 -35.27
C CYS A 626 30.17 11.20 -36.31
N GLU A 627 29.96 9.88 -36.25
CA GLU A 627 30.46 8.93 -37.25
C GLU A 627 29.48 8.76 -38.44
N ASP A 628 28.17 8.78 -38.19
CA ASP A 628 27.15 8.68 -39.25
C ASP A 628 26.68 10.06 -39.78
N ILE A 629 27.66 10.89 -40.16
CA ILE A 629 27.41 12.23 -40.74
C ILE A 629 26.55 12.13 -42.02
N SER A 630 26.65 11.00 -42.73
CA SER A 630 25.93 10.77 -43.99
C SER A 630 24.40 10.88 -43.83
N ASN A 631 23.90 10.47 -42.67
CA ASN A 631 22.48 10.53 -42.31
C ASN A 631 22.14 11.77 -41.47
N ASN A 632 23.13 12.46 -40.89
CA ASN A 632 22.97 13.53 -39.91
C ASN A 632 23.67 14.84 -40.30
N ARG A 633 23.36 15.42 -41.48
CA ARG A 633 24.00 16.65 -41.99
C ARG A 633 23.96 17.85 -41.04
N GLU A 634 22.95 17.94 -40.17
CA GLU A 634 22.85 19.01 -39.18
C GLU A 634 23.98 18.96 -38.13
N TYR A 635 24.58 17.78 -37.93
CA TYR A 635 25.67 17.53 -36.99
C TYR A 635 27.05 17.61 -37.66
N GLU A 636 27.13 17.74 -38.99
CA GLU A 636 28.42 17.80 -39.72
C GLU A 636 29.28 18.97 -39.22
N GLU A 637 28.71 20.17 -39.14
CA GLU A 637 29.42 21.35 -38.62
C GLU A 637 29.70 21.26 -37.12
N ALA A 638 28.80 20.61 -36.37
CA ALA A 638 28.93 20.48 -34.92
C ALA A 638 30.01 19.46 -34.52
N CYS A 639 30.22 18.42 -35.32
CA CYS A 639 31.20 17.35 -35.09
C CYS A 639 32.56 17.63 -35.75
N ASP A 640 32.67 18.62 -36.64
CA ASP A 640 33.92 18.90 -37.37
C ASP A 640 35.06 19.28 -36.41
N GLY A 641 36.12 18.48 -36.43
CA GLY A 641 37.29 18.68 -35.59
C GLY A 641 37.06 18.45 -34.09
N LEU A 642 35.92 17.88 -33.68
CA LEU A 642 35.70 17.53 -32.27
C LEU A 642 36.58 16.36 -31.85
N GLU A 643 37.14 16.48 -30.65
CA GLU A 643 37.82 15.39 -29.95
C GLU A 643 36.79 14.68 -29.07
N LEU A 644 36.67 13.36 -29.25
CA LEU A 644 35.82 12.48 -28.44
C LEU A 644 36.71 11.48 -27.69
N PRO A 645 36.23 10.91 -26.57
CA PRO A 645 36.97 9.88 -25.85
C PRO A 645 37.50 8.77 -26.77
N SER A 646 38.77 8.41 -26.60
CA SER A 646 39.38 7.34 -27.39
C SER A 646 38.74 5.98 -27.07
N ASN A 647 38.85 5.01 -27.97
CA ASN A 647 38.34 3.66 -27.69
C ASN A 647 39.01 3.04 -26.46
N ASN A 648 40.29 3.34 -26.22
CA ASN A 648 40.99 2.88 -25.03
C ASN A 648 40.39 3.49 -23.74
N GLU A 649 40.07 4.79 -23.72
CA GLU A 649 39.43 5.42 -22.55
C GLU A 649 38.03 4.84 -22.28
N ILE A 650 37.28 4.52 -23.35
CA ILE A 650 35.97 3.84 -23.23
C ILE A 650 36.15 2.42 -22.71
N ASP A 651 37.10 1.66 -23.24
CA ASP A 651 37.38 0.30 -22.82
C ASP A 651 37.85 0.26 -21.35
N ASP A 652 38.68 1.22 -20.92
CA ASP A 652 39.14 1.35 -19.53
C ASP A 652 37.95 1.62 -18.59
N ALA A 653 37.08 2.59 -18.94
CA ALA A 653 35.88 2.89 -18.17
C ALA A 653 34.88 1.72 -18.14
N LEU A 654 34.71 1.00 -19.25
CA LEU A 654 33.86 -0.17 -19.34
C LEU A 654 34.41 -1.34 -18.52
N ASN A 655 35.73 -1.53 -18.51
CA ASN A 655 36.38 -2.55 -17.69
C ASN A 655 36.22 -2.24 -16.20
N GLN A 656 36.42 -0.98 -15.79
CA GLN A 656 36.14 -0.56 -14.41
C GLN A 656 34.69 -0.82 -14.00
N LEU A 657 33.73 -0.50 -14.88
CA LEU A 657 32.32 -0.76 -14.63
C LEU A 657 32.05 -2.26 -14.44
N ARG A 658 32.60 -3.10 -15.33
CA ARG A 658 32.46 -4.57 -15.27
C ARG A 658 33.07 -5.15 -14.01
N GLU A 659 34.31 -4.78 -13.69
CA GLU A 659 35.00 -5.22 -12.48
C GLU A 659 34.19 -4.84 -11.23
N THR A 660 33.69 -3.61 -11.16
CA THR A 660 32.88 -3.18 -10.02
C THR A 660 31.59 -3.99 -9.90
N VAL A 661 30.83 -4.16 -10.98
CA VAL A 661 29.57 -4.93 -10.95
C VAL A 661 29.80 -6.41 -10.64
N THR A 662 30.95 -6.94 -11.04
CA THR A 662 31.34 -8.34 -10.79
C THR A 662 31.44 -8.61 -9.29
N VAL A 663 32.01 -7.68 -8.51
CA VAL A 663 32.11 -7.82 -7.05
C VAL A 663 30.73 -7.95 -6.38
N TRP A 664 29.72 -7.24 -6.87
CA TRP A 664 28.35 -7.33 -6.32
C TRP A 664 27.59 -8.58 -6.76
N THR A 665 28.04 -9.29 -7.80
CA THR A 665 27.29 -10.40 -8.40
C THR A 665 27.94 -11.76 -8.17
N TYR A 666 29.25 -11.78 -7.96
CA TYR A 666 30.03 -12.98 -7.63
C TYR A 666 30.17 -13.18 -6.12
N GLU A 667 30.32 -14.45 -5.74
CA GLU A 667 30.58 -14.86 -4.36
C GLU A 667 32.02 -14.52 -3.99
N GLU A 668 32.25 -13.29 -3.55
CA GLU A 668 33.42 -12.98 -2.72
C GLU A 668 33.22 -13.57 -1.31
N ASP A 669 34.32 -13.82 -0.60
CA ASP A 669 34.32 -14.25 0.80
C ASP A 669 34.76 -13.06 1.69
N PRO A 670 33.86 -12.48 2.51
CA PRO A 670 32.45 -12.87 2.74
C PRO A 670 31.50 -12.39 1.63
N PRO A 671 30.35 -13.06 1.46
CA PRO A 671 29.37 -12.72 0.43
C PRO A 671 28.73 -11.36 0.72
N ILE A 672 28.65 -10.52 -0.31
CA ILE A 672 28.06 -9.16 -0.23
C ILE A 672 26.53 -9.22 -0.27
N GLU A 673 25.99 -10.10 -1.12
CA GLU A 673 24.56 -10.40 -1.18
C GLU A 673 24.29 -11.71 -0.44
N ILE A 674 23.32 -11.67 0.47
CA ILE A 674 22.95 -12.80 1.32
C ILE A 674 21.52 -13.21 0.97
N PHE A 675 21.32 -14.51 0.78
CA PHE A 675 19.98 -15.05 0.60
C PHE A 675 19.36 -15.40 1.97
N ASP A 676 18.26 -14.74 2.28
CA ASP A 676 17.50 -14.92 3.51
C ASP A 676 16.49 -16.05 3.36
N ASN A 677 16.93 -17.26 3.74
CA ASN A 677 16.21 -18.52 3.52
C ASN A 677 14.99 -18.70 4.42
N GLU A 678 14.88 -17.97 5.53
CA GLU A 678 13.74 -18.10 6.44
C GLU A 678 12.44 -17.52 5.85
N SER A 679 12.55 -16.69 4.82
CA SER A 679 11.38 -16.30 4.03
C SER A 679 10.80 -17.45 3.19
N ASP A 680 11.59 -18.51 2.95
CA ASP A 680 11.33 -19.62 2.04
C ASP A 680 11.46 -21.01 2.69
N ASP A 681 11.56 -21.09 4.02
CA ASP A 681 12.15 -22.26 4.68
C ASP A 681 11.44 -23.59 4.33
N TYR A 682 12.21 -24.39 3.58
CA TYR A 682 11.89 -25.63 2.88
C TYR A 682 12.48 -26.86 3.57
N ASN A 683 12.97 -26.72 4.81
CA ASN A 683 13.67 -27.80 5.49
C ASN A 683 12.69 -28.84 6.08
N THR A 684 11.94 -29.53 5.23
CA THR A 684 11.34 -30.83 5.59
C THR A 684 12.46 -31.86 5.59
N GLY A 685 13.22 -31.89 6.69
CA GLY A 685 14.03 -33.03 7.06
C GLY A 685 13.13 -34.23 7.41
N ASP A 686 12.49 -34.82 6.41
CA ASP A 686 12.03 -36.21 6.44
C ASP A 686 13.26 -37.11 6.22
N GLY A 687 14.20 -37.03 7.16
CA GLY A 687 15.28 -37.97 7.32
C GLY A 687 15.00 -38.73 8.60
N ASP A 688 14.47 -39.94 8.47
CA ASP A 688 14.53 -40.98 9.51
C ASP A 688 16.01 -41.21 9.87
N GLU A 689 16.59 -40.36 10.71
CA GLU A 689 17.89 -40.60 11.33
C GLU A 689 17.66 -41.01 12.78
N ASP A 690 17.66 -42.33 12.95
CA ASP A 690 17.73 -43.01 14.23
C ASP A 690 18.76 -42.33 15.15
N GLU A 691 18.31 -41.95 16.33
CA GLU A 691 19.11 -41.44 17.44
C GLU A 691 20.25 -42.42 17.80
N GLU A 692 21.45 -42.18 17.29
CA GLU A 692 22.69 -42.61 17.96
C GLU A 692 23.35 -41.38 18.61
N GLU A 693 23.09 -41.24 19.91
CA GLU A 693 23.85 -40.39 20.83
C GLU A 693 25.34 -40.76 20.78
N GLU A 694 26.12 -40.07 19.95
CA GLU A 694 27.57 -40.03 20.09
C GLU A 694 27.99 -38.64 20.58
N SER A 695 28.37 -38.60 21.85
CA SER A 695 28.94 -37.47 22.56
C SER A 695 30.15 -36.90 21.82
N ARG A 696 29.93 -35.89 20.96
CA ARG A 696 30.99 -35.00 20.48
C ARG A 696 31.03 -33.76 21.36
N SER A 697 32.22 -33.53 21.90
CA SER A 697 32.57 -32.37 22.72
C SER A 697 32.26 -31.06 21.98
N ASN A 698 31.50 -30.20 22.64
CA ASN A 698 31.35 -28.79 22.32
C ASN A 698 32.72 -28.11 22.22
N ASP A 699 33.19 -27.90 20.99
CA ASP A 699 34.24 -26.94 20.63
C ASP A 699 33.68 -25.91 19.61
N ASN A 700 32.41 -25.50 19.78
CA ASN A 700 31.84 -24.34 19.11
C ASN A 700 31.75 -23.17 20.09
N ASN A 701 32.91 -22.58 20.38
CA ASN A 701 33.07 -21.24 20.93
C ASN A 701 34.12 -20.48 20.09
N ILE A 702 33.94 -20.48 18.77
CA ILE A 702 34.67 -19.64 17.82
C ILE A 702 33.64 -18.98 16.90
N PHE A 703 32.78 -18.17 17.50
CA PHE A 703 32.24 -16.95 16.92
C PHE A 703 32.07 -16.01 18.11
N ASP A 704 33.21 -15.47 18.53
CA ASP A 704 33.25 -14.30 19.38
C ASP A 704 32.53 -13.19 18.62
N GLU A 705 31.55 -12.56 19.27
CA GLU A 705 30.82 -11.37 18.80
C GLU A 705 31.76 -10.14 18.75
N GLY A 706 32.89 -10.27 18.06
CA GLY A 706 33.98 -9.30 18.05
C GLY A 706 34.27 -8.81 16.64
N ALA A 707 33.39 -7.98 16.06
CA ALA A 707 33.73 -7.23 14.84
C ALA A 707 32.99 -5.89 14.62
N THR A 708 32.13 -5.42 15.55
CA THR A 708 31.62 -4.04 15.49
C THR A 708 31.86 -3.21 16.76
N GLU A 709 32.21 -3.83 17.89
CA GLU A 709 32.60 -3.07 19.09
C GLU A 709 34.00 -2.44 18.99
N ASP A 710 34.89 -2.95 18.12
CA ASP A 710 36.32 -2.55 18.17
C ASP A 710 36.70 -1.34 17.31
N VAL A 711 35.88 -0.91 16.35
CA VAL A 711 36.19 0.30 15.55
C VAL A 711 35.72 1.58 16.25
N VAL A 712 34.59 1.51 16.97
CA VAL A 712 34.10 2.63 17.80
C VAL A 712 35.04 2.88 18.99
N GLY A 713 35.76 1.85 19.48
CA GLY A 713 36.75 1.96 20.55
C GLY A 713 38.02 2.77 20.21
N LEU A 714 38.21 3.18 18.96
CA LEU A 714 39.33 4.01 18.52
C LEU A 714 39.01 5.50 18.40
N LEU A 715 37.73 5.89 18.47
CA LEU A 715 37.32 7.29 18.51
C LEU A 715 37.62 7.86 19.90
N THR A 716 38.73 8.58 20.00
CA THR A 716 39.12 9.24 21.25
C THR A 716 38.52 10.63 21.35
N CYS A 717 38.15 11.26 20.22
CA CYS A 717 37.71 12.65 20.12
C CYS A 717 38.62 13.63 20.88
N SER A 718 39.89 13.28 21.08
CA SER A 718 40.82 13.95 22.01
C SER A 718 40.35 14.08 23.48
N ASN A 719 39.24 13.44 23.88
CA ASN A 719 38.72 13.38 25.25
C ASN A 719 38.28 11.94 25.62
N PRO A 720 39.24 11.01 25.75
CA PRO A 720 38.94 9.59 25.97
C PRO A 720 38.32 9.30 27.35
N THR A 721 38.35 10.25 28.28
CA THR A 721 37.77 10.11 29.62
C THR A 721 36.27 10.36 29.64
N GLU A 722 35.74 11.25 28.79
CA GLU A 722 34.32 11.60 28.77
C GLU A 722 33.61 11.02 27.54
N CYS A 723 34.31 10.92 26.41
CA CYS A 723 33.81 10.26 25.21
C CYS A 723 33.94 8.73 25.34
N THR A 724 33.09 8.13 26.16
CA THR A 724 33.04 6.68 26.35
C THR A 724 32.26 6.00 25.23
N SER A 725 32.45 4.68 25.03
CA SER A 725 31.67 3.88 24.07
C SER A 725 30.16 4.01 24.29
N GLN A 726 29.73 4.17 25.53
CA GLN A 726 28.31 4.41 25.86
C GLN A 726 27.79 5.72 25.26
N ILE A 727 28.58 6.80 25.27
CA ILE A 727 28.22 8.07 24.65
C ILE A 727 28.26 7.95 23.12
N LEU A 728 29.25 7.26 22.56
CA LEU A 728 29.33 7.02 21.12
C LEU A 728 28.11 6.24 20.61
N ASN A 729 27.54 5.36 21.43
CA ASN A 729 26.34 4.59 21.10
C ASN A 729 25.01 5.33 21.37
N ASN A 730 25.02 6.58 21.88
CA ASN A 730 23.80 7.36 22.05
C ASN A 730 23.15 7.67 20.70
N MET A 731 21.85 7.44 20.60
CA MET A 731 21.07 7.69 19.39
C MET A 731 20.70 9.17 19.27
N ALA A 732 21.20 9.84 18.23
CA ALA A 732 20.88 11.22 17.88
C ALA A 732 20.17 11.25 16.52
N ARG A 733 18.86 11.54 16.52
CA ARG A 733 18.01 11.62 15.30
C ARG A 733 18.17 10.46 14.31
N GLY A 734 18.29 9.24 14.83
CA GLY A 734 18.27 8.01 14.03
C GLY A 734 19.63 7.43 13.64
N HIS A 735 20.74 7.96 14.16
CA HIS A 735 22.07 7.37 14.07
C HIS A 735 22.79 7.49 15.42
N SER A 736 23.79 6.64 15.68
CA SER A 736 24.62 6.80 16.88
C SER A 736 25.57 8.00 16.71
N CYS A 737 26.00 8.59 17.83
CA CYS A 737 27.03 9.65 17.82
C CYS A 737 28.31 9.18 17.10
N GLY A 738 28.73 7.94 17.33
CA GLY A 738 29.89 7.32 16.69
C GLY A 738 29.74 7.17 15.19
N ASP A 739 28.61 6.62 14.72
CA ASP A 739 28.35 6.43 13.28
C ASP A 739 28.36 7.77 12.53
N ARG A 740 27.83 8.82 13.16
CA ARG A 740 27.84 10.16 12.56
C ARG A 740 29.23 10.74 12.46
N ILE A 741 30.07 10.54 13.49
CA ILE A 741 31.47 10.97 13.49
C ILE A 741 32.23 10.23 12.40
N LEU A 742 32.08 8.90 12.30
CA LEU A 742 32.70 8.08 11.25
C LEU A 742 32.26 8.53 9.85
N TYR A 743 30.97 8.77 9.64
CA TYR A 743 30.46 9.30 8.38
C TYR A 743 31.14 10.63 7.99
N LEU A 744 31.30 11.56 8.93
CA LEU A 744 31.98 12.84 8.65
C LEU A 744 33.46 12.64 8.31
N MET A 745 34.13 11.68 8.94
CA MET A 745 35.52 11.33 8.64
C MET A 745 35.66 10.69 7.26
N ASP A 746 34.86 9.65 6.98
CA ASP A 746 35.00 8.82 5.79
C ASP A 746 34.45 9.50 4.54
N VAL A 747 33.26 10.12 4.64
CA VAL A 747 32.56 10.68 3.49
C VAL A 747 32.93 12.14 3.23
N LEU A 748 33.17 12.92 4.29
CA LEU A 748 33.52 14.34 4.16
C LEU A 748 35.00 14.63 4.41
N SER A 749 35.82 13.58 4.59
CA SER A 749 37.27 13.69 4.81
C SER A 749 37.63 14.64 5.96
N LYS A 750 36.78 14.73 7.00
CA LYS A 750 37.07 15.52 8.18
C LYS A 750 38.09 14.81 9.07
N THR A 751 38.89 15.59 9.78
CA THR A 751 39.69 15.01 10.87
C THR A 751 38.75 14.52 11.97
N GLU A 752 39.17 13.52 12.74
CA GLU A 752 38.39 13.01 13.89
C GLU A 752 37.94 14.15 14.81
N VAL A 753 38.84 15.09 15.13
CA VAL A 753 38.54 16.27 15.95
C VAL A 753 37.46 17.16 15.32
N ASP A 754 37.55 17.45 14.02
CA ASP A 754 36.54 18.29 13.36
C ASP A 754 35.18 17.58 13.25
N ALA A 755 35.18 16.26 13.06
CA ALA A 755 33.99 15.43 13.05
C ALA A 755 33.34 15.41 14.44
N CYS A 756 34.09 15.08 15.49
CA CYS A 756 33.61 15.09 16.87
C CYS A 756 33.08 16.48 17.28
N ARG A 757 33.77 17.57 16.91
CA ARG A 757 33.29 18.93 17.18
C ARG A 757 31.94 19.20 16.51
N GLN A 758 31.82 18.88 15.22
CA GLN A 758 30.58 19.10 14.50
C GLN A 758 29.42 18.31 15.12
N VAL A 759 29.63 17.04 15.46
CA VAL A 759 28.58 16.20 16.06
C VAL A 759 28.25 16.63 17.48
N ALA A 760 29.25 16.78 18.35
CA ALA A 760 29.06 17.03 19.78
C ALA A 760 28.82 18.50 20.15
N VAL A 761 29.11 19.46 19.28
CA VAL A 761 28.93 20.90 19.56
C VAL A 761 27.87 21.53 18.68
N ASP A 762 27.87 21.22 17.39
CA ASP A 762 27.04 21.94 16.41
C ASP A 762 25.74 21.21 16.09
N GLU A 763 25.76 19.87 15.97
CA GLU A 763 24.60 19.05 15.57
C GLU A 763 23.79 18.55 16.77
N TYR A 764 24.43 17.89 17.75
CA TYR A 764 23.78 17.14 18.83
C TYR A 764 24.46 17.35 20.21
N PRO A 765 24.40 18.57 20.77
CA PRO A 765 25.08 18.87 22.02
C PRO A 765 24.49 18.17 23.24
N GLU A 766 23.21 17.75 23.20
CA GLU A 766 22.57 17.06 24.33
C GLU A 766 22.90 15.56 24.35
N GLU A 767 22.85 14.90 23.19
CA GLU A 767 23.07 13.46 23.05
C GLU A 767 24.55 13.09 22.99
N CYS A 768 25.35 13.91 22.29
CA CYS A 768 26.76 13.63 21.97
C CYS A 768 27.75 14.57 22.67
N GLY A 769 27.29 15.51 23.49
CA GLY A 769 28.11 16.60 24.05
C GLY A 769 29.36 16.18 24.83
N PHE A 770 29.36 14.97 25.42
CA PHE A 770 30.51 14.40 26.14
C PHE A 770 31.67 13.98 25.21
N CYS A 771 31.44 13.90 23.89
CA CYS A 771 32.47 13.66 22.88
C CYS A 771 33.04 14.95 22.27
N ARG A 772 32.81 16.10 22.89
CA ARG A 772 33.36 17.38 22.45
C ARG A 772 34.90 17.38 22.58
N PRO A 773 35.65 17.66 21.49
CA PRO A 773 37.09 17.85 21.57
C PRO A 773 37.40 19.21 22.22
N ASP A 774 37.93 19.11 23.44
CA ASP A 774 38.37 20.16 24.36
C ASP A 774 37.33 21.23 24.76
N VAL A 775 37.05 21.21 26.06
CA VAL A 775 37.22 22.39 26.92
C VAL A 775 38.66 22.37 27.43
#